data_AF-A0A221NSA9-F1
#
_entry.id   AF-A0A221NSA9-F1
#
_cell.length_a   1.000
_cell.length_b   1.000
_cell.length_c   1.000
_cell.angle_alpha   90.00
_cell.angle_beta   90.00
_cell.angle_gamma   90.00
#
_symmetry.space_group_name_H-M   'P 1'
#
loop_
_entity.id
_entity.type
_entity.pdbx_description
1 polymer ?
#
loop_
_entity_poly.entity_id
_entity_poly.type
_entity_poly.pdbx_seq_one_letter_code
_entity_poly.pdbx_strand_id
1 'polypeptide(L)'
;MRRGPPAPTCCGGSRPTGICPSSRCCPTGSYLTRLTNPADSHRQANKRARRRKAGQAPPAALPPRGPVVRVVEAVITVRTGDGTVRTGHYRLITTLLDPQLAPARELAATYARRWAAETGFREIKTFLRGSHRALRATDPEVARQELWAYLIVYQAIRLIICQAALRGENADPSRISFTAARNAVRHSITTTPRDTEAHCEQLYQDLSRCLITKHVTCRTCPRMAKRPLFHFPSRQASSAPASQNVTYDLTITTPETADTQVPPEAEQQDPRYVLGGPARGPLASGPGMTVSPCRTDDLGGGVTGPGRCSSETLMRGPATVRSGAMPGSSRAAGLHNVDARVRHRCRGRHVQLPGKGAMFDTEDVGVFLGLDVGKTTHHGHALTPAGKKVLDKQLPNSEPKLRAVFDKLAAKFGTVLVIVDQPASIGALPLTVARDTGCTVAYLPGLAMRRIADLYPGEAKTDAKDAAVIADAARTMPHTLRSLELTDEITAELTVLVGFDQDLAAEATRTSNRIRGLLTQFHPSLERVLGPRLDHQAVTWLLERYGSPAALRKAGRRRLVELIRPKAPRMAQRLIDDVFEALDEQTVVVPGTGTLDIVVPSLARSLAAVHEQRRALEAQINALLEAHPLSKVLTSMPGVGVRTAAVLLVTVGDGTSFPTAAHLASYAGLAPVTKSSGTSIHGEHAPRGGNRQLKRAMFLSAFAALHDPASRTYYDKQRDRNKTHTQALLRLARQRISVLFAMLRDGTFYEPRDPKDVELAA
;
A
#
# COMPACT_ATOMS: atom_id res chain seq x y z
N MET A 1 -62.11 51.06 -2.72
CA MET A 1 -60.79 51.63 -2.32
C MET A 1 -59.71 51.11 -3.26
N ARG A 2 -58.77 51.96 -3.71
CA ARG A 2 -57.72 51.57 -4.66
C ARG A 2 -56.70 50.62 -4.00
N ARG A 3 -56.21 49.63 -4.76
CA ARG A 3 -55.17 48.69 -4.30
C ARG A 3 -53.81 49.41 -4.21
N GLY A 4 -53.13 49.30 -3.07
CA GLY A 4 -51.68 49.48 -3.02
C GLY A 4 -50.97 48.24 -3.59
N PRO A 5 -49.73 48.36 -4.09
CA PRO A 5 -49.01 47.23 -4.68
C PRO A 5 -48.62 46.20 -3.60
N PRO A 6 -48.60 44.89 -3.93
CA PRO A 6 -48.12 43.88 -3.00
C PRO A 6 -46.61 44.01 -2.77
N ALA A 7 -46.18 43.84 -1.51
CA ALA A 7 -44.76 43.72 -1.20
C ALA A 7 -44.15 42.52 -1.96
N PRO A 8 -42.91 42.64 -2.49
CA PRO A 8 -42.35 41.62 -3.37
C PRO A 8 -42.12 40.30 -2.62
N THR A 9 -42.84 39.26 -3.02
CA THR A 9 -42.61 37.89 -2.60
C THR A 9 -41.28 37.39 -3.19
N CYS A 10 -40.20 37.46 -2.42
CA CYS A 10 -38.90 36.95 -2.87
C CYS A 10 -38.97 35.46 -3.27
N CYS A 11 -38.56 35.19 -4.50
CA CYS A 11 -38.83 33.96 -5.23
C CYS A 11 -38.33 32.65 -4.59
N GLY A 12 -39.02 31.56 -4.94
CA GLY A 12 -38.68 30.20 -4.54
C GLY A 12 -37.45 29.65 -5.27
N GLY A 13 -36.26 29.97 -4.78
CA GLY A 13 -35.04 29.19 -5.03
C GLY A 13 -34.71 28.28 -3.84
N SER A 14 -34.14 27.10 -4.10
CA SER A 14 -33.77 26.12 -3.09
C SER A 14 -32.60 26.59 -2.20
N ARG A 15 -32.89 27.46 -1.22
CA ARG A 15 -31.90 27.91 -0.23
C ARG A 15 -31.39 26.72 0.59
N PRO A 16 -30.08 26.43 0.63
CA PRO A 16 -29.55 25.34 1.43
C PRO A 16 -29.81 25.58 2.93
N THR A 17 -30.07 24.49 3.66
CA THR A 17 -30.38 24.51 5.09
C THR A 17 -29.29 25.20 5.92
N GLY A 18 -29.66 26.22 6.70
CA GLY A 18 -28.77 26.82 7.71
C GLY A 18 -28.74 28.35 7.77
N ILE A 19 -29.22 29.06 6.75
CA ILE A 19 -29.17 30.53 6.65
C ILE A 19 -30.58 31.15 6.75
N CYS A 20 -30.78 32.06 7.71
CA CYS A 20 -32.02 32.82 7.84
C CYS A 20 -32.10 34.00 6.84
N PRO A 21 -33.31 34.50 6.52
CA PRO A 21 -33.48 35.77 5.81
C PRO A 21 -32.67 36.90 6.48
N SER A 22 -32.10 37.78 5.66
CA SER A 22 -31.14 38.80 6.10
C SER A 22 -31.75 39.82 7.05
N SER A 23 -30.93 40.36 7.96
CA SER A 23 -31.35 41.41 8.91
C SER A 23 -30.89 42.82 8.53
N ARG A 24 -29.99 42.95 7.53
CA ARG A 24 -29.57 44.20 6.85
C ARG A 24 -28.74 43.86 5.61
N CYS A 25 -28.97 44.56 4.51
CA CYS A 25 -28.07 44.58 3.35
C CYS A 25 -27.07 45.73 3.50
N CYS A 26 -25.82 45.51 3.10
CA CYS A 26 -24.77 46.52 3.07
C CYS A 26 -24.65 47.10 1.64
N PRO A 27 -24.31 48.40 1.47
CA PRO A 27 -24.22 49.04 0.14
C PRO A 27 -23.28 48.37 -0.86
N THR A 28 -22.31 47.58 -0.37
CA THR A 28 -21.27 46.93 -1.18
C THR A 28 -21.61 45.50 -1.63
N GLY A 29 -22.90 45.17 -1.82
CA GLY A 29 -23.31 43.86 -2.36
C GLY A 29 -23.11 42.67 -1.41
N SER A 30 -23.22 42.91 -0.11
CA SER A 30 -23.08 41.88 0.94
C SER A 30 -24.16 42.06 2.00
N TYR A 31 -24.51 41.01 2.75
CA TYR A 31 -25.58 41.07 3.74
C TYR A 31 -25.24 40.36 5.05
N LEU A 32 -25.81 40.86 6.15
CA LEU A 32 -25.69 40.25 7.47
C LEU A 32 -26.81 39.23 7.70
N THR A 33 -26.42 38.07 8.22
CA THR A 33 -27.33 36.99 8.64
C THR A 33 -26.76 36.30 9.88
N ARG A 34 -27.45 35.30 10.43
CA ARG A 34 -26.96 34.45 11.51
C ARG A 34 -26.93 33.00 11.04
N LEU A 35 -25.82 32.31 11.33
CA LEU A 35 -25.75 30.86 11.11
C LEU A 35 -26.66 30.15 12.11
N THR A 36 -27.39 29.14 11.64
CA THR A 36 -28.14 28.23 12.51
C THR A 36 -27.49 26.85 12.56
N ASN A 37 -27.55 26.20 13.72
CA ASN A 37 -27.15 24.81 13.86
C ASN A 37 -28.00 23.93 12.91
N PRO A 38 -27.39 23.13 12.01
CA PRO A 38 -28.13 22.29 11.08
C PRO A 38 -29.13 21.34 11.75
N ALA A 39 -28.79 20.81 12.93
CA ALA A 39 -29.68 19.94 13.71
C ALA A 39 -30.95 20.68 14.18
N ASP A 40 -30.82 21.95 14.54
CA ASP A 40 -31.94 22.77 15.01
C ASP A 40 -32.79 23.29 13.85
N SER A 41 -32.15 23.66 12.72
CA SER A 41 -32.85 23.96 11.47
C SER A 41 -33.66 22.75 10.98
N HIS A 42 -33.12 21.53 11.06
CA HIS A 42 -33.83 20.31 10.67
C HIS A 42 -34.95 19.95 11.66
N ARG A 43 -34.72 20.10 12.98
CA ARG A 43 -35.79 19.94 14.00
C ARG A 43 -36.93 20.94 13.80
N GLN A 44 -36.66 22.20 13.49
CA GLN A 44 -37.69 23.20 13.19
C GLN A 44 -38.44 22.89 11.89
N ALA A 45 -37.74 22.48 10.81
CA ALA A 45 -38.36 22.08 9.55
C ALA A 45 -39.33 20.90 9.76
N ASN A 46 -38.90 19.86 10.49
CA ASN A 46 -39.74 18.70 10.80
C ASN A 46 -40.92 19.06 11.72
N LYS A 47 -40.73 19.97 12.69
CA LYS A 47 -41.83 20.46 13.55
C LYS A 47 -42.87 21.27 12.76
N ARG A 48 -42.44 22.08 11.79
CA ARG A 48 -43.32 22.80 10.84
C ARG A 48 -44.05 21.84 9.91
N ALA A 49 -43.36 20.86 9.33
CA ALA A 49 -43.96 19.85 8.46
C ALA A 49 -45.03 19.00 9.18
N ARG A 50 -44.75 18.57 10.43
CA ARG A 50 -45.72 17.85 11.27
C ARG A 50 -46.97 18.69 11.56
N ARG A 51 -46.81 19.96 11.95
CA ARG A 51 -47.96 20.86 12.20
C ARG A 51 -48.77 21.16 10.94
N ARG A 52 -48.11 21.35 9.80
CA ARG A 52 -48.78 21.56 8.51
C ARG A 52 -49.59 20.33 8.07
N LYS A 53 -49.10 19.10 8.32
CA LYS A 53 -49.88 17.86 8.15
C LYS A 53 -51.06 17.74 9.13
N ALA A 54 -50.99 18.36 10.30
CA ALA A 54 -52.05 18.38 11.31
C ALA A 54 -52.99 19.59 11.19
N GLY A 55 -52.98 20.33 10.07
CA GLY A 55 -53.83 21.51 9.85
C GLY A 55 -53.52 22.73 10.74
N GLN A 56 -52.47 22.68 11.57
CA GLN A 56 -52.15 23.73 12.54
C GLN A 56 -51.24 24.80 11.96
N ALA A 57 -51.47 26.06 12.38
CA ALA A 57 -50.60 27.18 12.03
C ALA A 57 -49.13 26.91 12.45
N PRO A 58 -48.15 27.25 11.58
CA PRO A 58 -46.75 27.05 11.88
C PRO A 58 -46.31 27.97 13.04
N PRO A 59 -45.44 27.49 13.95
CA PRO A 59 -44.95 28.33 15.04
C PRO A 59 -44.11 29.50 14.51
N ALA A 60 -44.23 30.64 15.20
CA ALA A 60 -43.41 31.83 14.99
C ALA A 60 -41.93 31.45 14.91
N ALA A 61 -41.19 32.11 14.01
CA ALA A 61 -39.77 31.85 13.83
C ALA A 61 -39.00 32.31 15.08
N LEU A 62 -38.48 31.37 15.87
CA LEU A 62 -37.50 31.68 16.90
C LEU A 62 -36.29 32.36 16.23
N PRO A 63 -35.78 33.48 16.77
CA PRO A 63 -34.63 34.15 16.20
C PRO A 63 -33.42 33.20 16.16
N PRO A 64 -32.64 33.18 15.06
CA PRO A 64 -31.53 32.25 14.88
C PRO A 64 -30.46 32.44 15.97
N ARG A 65 -30.32 31.44 16.85
CA ARG A 65 -29.37 31.42 17.97
C ARG A 65 -27.95 31.01 17.50
N GLY A 66 -27.32 31.86 16.72
CA GLY A 66 -25.93 31.65 16.31
C GLY A 66 -25.19 32.95 15.98
N PRO A 67 -23.89 32.86 15.65
CA PRO A 67 -23.05 34.01 15.38
C PRO A 67 -23.59 34.80 14.20
N VAL A 68 -23.52 36.13 14.30
CA VAL A 68 -23.71 37.01 13.15
C VAL A 68 -22.56 36.77 12.18
N VAL A 69 -22.89 36.62 10.91
CA VAL A 69 -21.93 36.48 9.82
C VAL A 69 -22.34 37.38 8.67
N ARG A 70 -21.34 37.80 7.89
CA ARG A 70 -21.53 38.50 6.63
C ARG A 70 -21.41 37.53 5.48
N VAL A 71 -22.33 37.64 4.53
CA VAL A 71 -22.36 36.85 3.30
C VAL A 71 -22.05 37.76 2.12
N VAL A 72 -21.14 37.31 1.26
CA VAL A 72 -20.80 37.94 -0.02
C VAL A 72 -21.11 36.93 -1.12
N GLU A 73 -21.89 37.35 -2.11
CA GLU A 73 -22.22 36.53 -3.28
C GLU A 73 -21.51 37.11 -4.50
N ALA A 74 -20.85 36.24 -5.27
CA ALA A 74 -20.07 36.64 -6.42
C ALA A 74 -20.13 35.59 -7.52
N VAL A 75 -20.09 36.02 -8.77
CA VAL A 75 -19.75 35.17 -9.91
C VAL A 75 -18.24 35.25 -10.09
N ILE A 76 -17.59 34.08 -10.12
CA ILE A 76 -16.16 33.95 -10.40
C ILE A 76 -16.01 33.25 -11.74
N THR A 77 -15.39 33.94 -12.69
CA THR A 77 -15.02 33.39 -14.00
C THR A 77 -13.53 33.12 -14.00
N VAL A 78 -13.15 31.88 -14.27
CA VAL A 78 -11.76 31.43 -14.32
C VAL A 78 -11.41 31.13 -15.77
N ARG A 79 -10.41 31.83 -16.32
CA ARG A 79 -9.89 31.64 -17.67
C ARG A 79 -8.51 30.99 -17.58
N THR A 80 -8.34 29.78 -18.09
CA THR A 80 -7.03 29.09 -18.11
C THR A 80 -6.32 29.35 -19.44
N GLY A 81 -4.99 29.39 -19.43
CA GLY A 81 -4.16 29.67 -20.61
C GLY A 81 -4.15 28.58 -21.69
N ASP A 82 -5.02 27.59 -21.59
CA ASP A 82 -5.39 26.63 -22.64
C ASP A 82 -6.71 27.03 -23.36
N GLY A 83 -7.26 28.21 -23.03
CA GLY A 83 -8.51 28.74 -23.57
C GLY A 83 -9.77 28.34 -22.78
N THR A 84 -9.68 27.45 -21.80
CA THR A 84 -10.87 26.99 -21.08
C THR A 84 -11.43 28.08 -20.15
N VAL A 85 -12.73 28.38 -20.29
CA VAL A 85 -13.45 29.33 -19.42
C VAL A 85 -14.38 28.57 -18.49
N ARG A 86 -14.37 28.92 -17.20
CA ARG A 86 -15.22 28.32 -16.16
C ARG A 86 -15.84 29.38 -15.25
N THR A 87 -17.13 29.62 -15.44
CA THR A 87 -17.92 30.52 -14.60
C THR A 87 -18.65 29.74 -13.50
N GLY A 88 -18.72 30.30 -12.30
CA GLY A 88 -19.49 29.71 -11.21
C GLY A 88 -19.88 30.70 -10.12
N HIS A 89 -21.08 30.53 -9.57
CA HIS A 89 -21.54 31.29 -8.41
C HIS A 89 -20.83 30.82 -7.14
N TYR A 90 -20.35 31.76 -6.36
CA TYR A 90 -19.63 31.56 -5.11
C TYR A 90 -20.29 32.38 -3.99
N ARG A 91 -20.47 31.75 -2.83
CA ARG A 91 -20.98 32.39 -1.62
C ARG A 91 -19.92 32.29 -0.53
N LEU A 92 -19.32 33.42 -0.18
CA LEU A 92 -18.41 33.55 0.95
C LEU A 92 -19.22 33.85 2.21
N ILE A 93 -18.88 33.18 3.32
CA ILE A 93 -19.43 33.47 4.65
C ILE A 93 -18.24 33.83 5.54
N THR A 94 -18.30 34.97 6.24
CA THR A 94 -17.20 35.49 7.07
C THR A 94 -17.71 36.11 8.36
N THR A 95 -16.86 36.12 9.39
CA THR A 95 -17.04 36.87 10.64
C THR A 95 -16.52 38.31 10.54
N LEU A 96 -15.92 38.71 9.42
CA LEU A 96 -15.57 40.10 9.12
C LEU A 96 -16.83 40.89 8.74
N LEU A 97 -17.53 41.40 9.76
CA LEU A 97 -18.85 42.00 9.62
C LEU A 97 -18.84 43.39 8.96
N ASP A 98 -17.75 44.14 9.13
CA ASP A 98 -17.62 45.52 8.66
C ASP A 98 -17.35 45.58 7.13
N PRO A 99 -18.21 46.26 6.34
CA PRO A 99 -18.03 46.41 4.90
C PRO A 99 -17.00 47.46 4.46
N GLN A 100 -16.57 48.37 5.33
CA GLN A 100 -15.53 49.37 5.09
C GLN A 100 -14.14 48.79 5.39
N LEU A 101 -13.96 48.12 6.54
CA LEU A 101 -12.70 47.46 6.90
C LEU A 101 -12.42 46.20 6.05
N ALA A 102 -13.46 45.57 5.49
CA ALA A 102 -13.31 44.40 4.63
C ALA A 102 -14.25 44.50 3.40
N PRO A 103 -13.81 45.18 2.32
CA PRO A 103 -14.61 45.34 1.10
C PRO A 103 -15.01 43.99 0.48
N ALA A 104 -16.26 43.88 0.02
CA ALA A 104 -16.80 42.64 -0.53
C ALA A 104 -16.00 42.12 -1.75
N ARG A 105 -15.54 43.04 -2.62
CA ARG A 105 -14.70 42.75 -3.79
C ARG A 105 -13.34 42.17 -3.40
N GLU A 106 -12.68 42.74 -2.40
CA GLU A 106 -11.39 42.24 -1.92
C GLU A 106 -11.53 40.88 -1.24
N LEU A 107 -12.53 40.74 -0.36
CA LEU A 107 -12.85 39.47 0.29
C LEU A 107 -13.09 38.34 -0.73
N ALA A 108 -13.83 38.60 -1.80
CA ALA A 108 -14.05 37.60 -2.84
C ALA A 108 -12.81 37.40 -3.74
N ALA A 109 -11.99 38.44 -3.97
CA ALA A 109 -10.72 38.32 -4.68
C ALA A 109 -9.69 37.43 -3.95
N THR A 110 -9.78 37.29 -2.62
CA THR A 110 -8.97 36.30 -1.87
C THR A 110 -9.18 34.86 -2.35
N TYR A 111 -10.28 34.55 -3.06
CA TYR A 111 -10.52 33.23 -3.66
C TYR A 111 -9.40 32.83 -4.64
N ALA A 112 -8.85 33.77 -5.41
CA ALA A 112 -7.71 33.51 -6.29
C ALA A 112 -6.44 33.15 -5.49
N ARG A 113 -6.23 33.80 -4.33
CA ARG A 113 -5.09 33.54 -3.43
C ARG A 113 -5.26 32.30 -2.54
N ARG A 114 -6.47 31.74 -2.43
CA ARG A 114 -6.78 30.54 -1.61
C ARG A 114 -5.87 29.34 -1.91
N TRP A 115 -5.41 29.20 -3.15
CA TRP A 115 -4.50 28.11 -3.53
C TRP A 115 -3.15 28.17 -2.80
N ALA A 116 -2.65 29.36 -2.43
CA ALA A 116 -1.43 29.50 -1.63
C ALA A 116 -1.56 28.82 -0.24
N ALA A 117 -2.74 28.89 0.38
CA ALA A 117 -3.02 28.15 1.62
C ALA A 117 -3.12 26.62 1.39
N GLU A 118 -3.64 26.18 0.23
CA GLU A 118 -3.62 24.75 -0.16
C GLU A 118 -2.18 24.25 -0.41
N THR A 119 -1.26 25.12 -0.86
CA THR A 119 0.19 24.83 -0.96
C THR A 119 0.86 24.63 0.41
N GLY A 120 0.52 25.42 1.43
CA GLY A 120 1.01 25.19 2.80
C GLY A 120 0.64 23.81 3.35
N PHE A 121 -0.57 23.32 3.06
CA PHE A 121 -0.94 21.94 3.39
C PHE A 121 -0.14 20.89 2.60
N ARG A 122 0.29 21.17 1.37
CA ARG A 122 1.17 20.30 0.58
C ARG A 122 2.58 20.26 1.16
N GLU A 123 3.11 21.39 1.62
CA GLU A 123 4.42 21.45 2.27
C GLU A 123 4.47 20.54 3.51
N ILE A 124 3.48 20.63 4.39
CA ILE A 124 3.37 19.76 5.57
C ILE A 124 3.15 18.29 5.17
N LYS A 125 2.16 18.00 4.31
CA LYS A 125 1.72 16.62 4.00
C LYS A 125 2.64 15.86 3.05
N THR A 126 3.45 16.54 2.23
CA THR A 126 4.25 15.94 1.16
C THR A 126 5.74 16.22 1.32
N PHE A 127 6.14 17.47 1.64
CA PHE A 127 7.56 17.81 1.72
C PHE A 127 8.14 17.58 3.12
N LEU A 128 7.43 17.89 4.21
CA LEU A 128 7.90 17.59 5.57
C LEU A 128 7.74 16.12 5.95
N ARG A 129 6.56 15.52 5.70
CA ARG A 129 6.29 14.12 6.05
C ARG A 129 6.88 13.09 5.07
N GLY A 130 7.17 13.50 3.84
CA GLY A 130 7.54 12.60 2.74
C GLY A 130 6.32 11.90 2.10
N SER A 131 6.59 10.88 1.28
CA SER A 131 5.58 10.21 0.42
C SER A 131 4.56 9.34 1.17
N HIS A 132 4.72 9.13 2.48
CA HIS A 132 3.80 8.32 3.28
C HIS A 132 2.43 9.00 3.43
N ARG A 133 1.36 8.18 3.31
CA ARG A 133 -0.03 8.66 3.25
C ARG A 133 -0.73 8.86 4.60
N ALA A 134 -0.15 8.37 5.69
CA ALA A 134 -0.69 8.45 7.05
C ALA A 134 0.36 9.00 8.03
N LEU A 135 -0.09 9.43 9.22
CA LEU A 135 0.79 9.63 10.38
C LEU A 135 1.35 8.27 10.84
N ARG A 136 2.47 8.29 11.56
CA ARG A 136 3.14 7.08 12.08
C ARG A 136 2.38 6.52 13.28
N ALA A 137 1.85 7.41 14.12
CA ALA A 137 1.05 7.06 15.28
C ALA A 137 -0.37 6.60 14.90
N THR A 138 -0.83 5.54 15.57
CA THR A 138 -2.19 4.99 15.45
C THR A 138 -3.08 5.35 16.63
N ASP A 139 -2.50 5.87 17.72
CA ASP A 139 -3.21 6.39 18.88
C ASP A 139 -3.58 7.88 18.68
N PRO A 140 -4.77 8.35 19.09
CA PRO A 140 -5.20 9.75 18.88
C PRO A 140 -4.34 10.81 19.59
N GLU A 141 -3.82 10.54 20.78
CA GLU A 141 -3.00 11.48 21.55
C GLU A 141 -1.60 11.58 20.93
N VAL A 142 -0.97 10.44 20.65
CA VAL A 142 0.35 10.40 20.02
C VAL A 142 0.30 10.92 18.57
N ALA A 143 -0.80 10.70 17.85
CA ALA A 143 -1.02 11.30 16.53
C ALA A 143 -1.19 12.83 16.61
N ARG A 144 -1.76 13.36 17.69
CA ARG A 144 -1.80 14.81 17.94
C ARG A 144 -0.41 15.36 18.26
N GLN A 145 0.40 14.64 19.04
CA GLN A 145 1.80 14.99 19.29
C GLN A 145 2.65 14.99 18.01
N GLU A 146 2.51 13.97 17.17
CA GLU A 146 3.18 13.90 15.86
C GLU A 146 2.76 15.07 14.94
N LEU A 147 1.47 15.43 14.95
CA LEU A 147 0.96 16.59 14.22
C LEU A 147 1.55 17.91 14.74
N TRP A 148 1.65 18.09 16.07
CA TRP A 148 2.29 19.25 16.68
C TRP A 148 3.77 19.35 16.31
N ALA A 149 4.52 18.24 16.34
CA ALA A 149 5.92 18.23 15.90
C ALA A 149 6.07 18.68 14.44
N TYR A 150 5.20 18.21 13.53
CA TYR A 150 5.19 18.67 12.14
C TYR A 150 4.84 20.17 12.00
N LEU A 151 3.94 20.70 12.82
CA LEU A 151 3.58 22.12 12.84
C LEU A 151 4.72 23.01 13.39
N ILE A 152 5.41 22.56 14.44
CA ILE A 152 6.57 23.27 15.01
C ILE A 152 7.71 23.35 13.99
N VAL A 153 8.08 22.23 13.36
CA VAL A 153 9.14 22.21 12.33
C VAL A 153 8.75 23.03 11.10
N TYR A 154 7.48 22.98 10.69
CA TYR A 154 6.95 23.85 9.63
C TYR A 154 7.10 25.34 9.98
N GLN A 155 6.72 25.72 11.20
CA GLN A 155 6.79 27.11 11.66
C GLN A 155 8.25 27.58 11.78
N ALA A 156 9.16 26.75 12.29
CA ALA A 156 10.59 27.06 12.36
C ALA A 156 11.19 27.33 10.97
N ILE A 157 10.92 26.47 9.98
CA ILE A 157 11.37 26.69 8.60
C ILE A 157 10.73 27.95 8.00
N ARG A 158 9.45 28.23 8.29
CA ARG A 158 8.79 29.46 7.86
C ARG A 158 9.38 30.72 8.50
N LEU A 159 9.78 30.68 9.77
CA LEU A 159 10.51 31.78 10.42
C LEU A 159 11.87 32.00 9.76
N ILE A 160 12.63 30.94 9.47
CA ILE A 160 13.90 31.03 8.74
C ILE A 160 13.72 31.67 7.36
N ILE A 161 12.66 31.29 6.62
CA ILE A 161 12.30 31.90 5.33
C ILE A 161 11.99 33.40 5.49
N CYS A 162 11.22 33.80 6.52
CA CYS A 162 10.93 35.21 6.77
C CYS A 162 12.20 35.99 7.15
N GLN A 163 13.07 35.44 7.99
CA GLN A 163 14.34 36.07 8.39
C GLN A 163 15.31 36.23 7.22
N ALA A 164 15.36 35.26 6.29
CA ALA A 164 16.09 35.36 5.03
C ALA A 164 15.49 36.41 4.08
N ALA A 165 14.17 36.49 3.96
CA ALA A 165 13.50 37.49 3.12
C ALA A 165 13.64 38.92 3.65
N LEU A 166 13.73 39.11 4.97
CA LEU A 166 14.00 40.42 5.59
C LEU A 166 15.44 40.90 5.38
N ARG A 167 16.39 39.99 5.18
CA ARG A 167 17.81 40.28 4.91
C ARG A 167 18.14 40.41 3.43
N GLY A 168 17.29 39.86 2.55
CA GLY A 168 17.43 39.99 1.11
C GLY A 168 16.78 41.28 0.58
N GLU A 169 17.24 41.75 -0.58
CA GLU A 169 16.67 42.93 -1.24
C GLU A 169 15.21 42.74 -1.71
N ASN A 170 14.74 41.48 -1.81
CA ASN A 170 13.37 41.12 -2.15
C ASN A 170 12.56 40.73 -0.89
N ALA A 171 11.83 41.68 -0.33
CA ALA A 171 11.05 41.57 0.91
C ALA A 171 9.79 40.65 0.86
N ASP A 172 9.75 39.65 -0.04
CA ASP A 172 8.62 38.73 -0.21
C ASP A 172 9.00 37.29 0.17
N PRO A 173 8.64 36.81 1.37
CA PRO A 173 8.90 35.44 1.83
C PRO A 173 8.27 34.34 0.95
N SER A 174 7.28 34.67 0.11
CA SER A 174 6.67 33.70 -0.80
C SER A 174 7.56 33.32 -1.99
N ARG A 175 8.60 34.13 -2.27
CA ARG A 175 9.59 33.86 -3.32
C ARG A 175 10.68 32.89 -2.90
N ILE A 176 10.87 32.59 -1.62
CA ILE A 176 11.90 31.64 -1.17
C ILE A 176 11.32 30.23 -1.15
N SER A 177 12.02 29.27 -1.77
CA SER A 177 11.56 27.88 -1.88
C SER A 177 11.54 27.15 -0.55
N PHE A 178 10.35 26.71 -0.10
CA PHE A 178 10.19 25.91 1.12
C PHE A 178 11.04 24.62 1.09
N THR A 179 11.14 23.96 -0.07
CA THR A 179 11.97 22.75 -0.22
C THR A 179 13.47 23.07 -0.13
N ALA A 180 13.91 24.23 -0.65
CA ALA A 180 15.30 24.67 -0.52
C ALA A 180 15.62 24.99 0.95
N ALA A 181 14.77 25.77 1.63
CA ALA A 181 14.90 26.08 3.05
C ALA A 181 14.94 24.82 3.93
N ARG A 182 14.01 23.86 3.72
CA ARG A 182 14.02 22.56 4.39
C ARG A 182 15.33 21.79 4.16
N ASN A 183 15.86 21.80 2.93
CA ASN A 183 17.10 21.09 2.59
C ASN A 183 18.32 21.75 3.23
N ALA A 184 18.41 23.07 3.19
CA ALA A 184 19.50 23.83 3.81
C ALA A 184 19.51 23.62 5.34
N VAL A 185 18.35 23.74 5.99
CA VAL A 185 18.17 23.43 7.44
C VAL A 185 18.48 21.97 7.77
N ARG A 186 18.21 21.02 6.86
CA ARG A 186 18.61 19.62 7.08
C ARG A 186 20.13 19.44 6.99
N HIS A 187 20.79 20.18 6.10
CA HIS A 187 22.23 20.09 5.90
C HIS A 187 23.01 20.76 7.04
N SER A 188 22.51 21.87 7.58
CA SER A 188 23.08 22.56 8.75
C SER A 188 23.02 21.76 10.05
N ILE A 189 22.12 20.77 10.16
CA ILE A 189 22.04 19.88 11.33
C ILE A 189 23.08 18.74 11.25
N THR A 190 23.54 18.39 10.04
CA THR A 190 24.55 17.33 9.83
C THR A 190 25.99 17.82 9.98
N THR A 191 26.22 19.11 9.88
CA THR A 191 27.47 19.77 10.28
C THR A 191 27.31 20.31 11.70
N THR A 192 28.33 20.18 12.55
CA THR A 192 28.31 20.79 13.90
C THR A 192 29.09 22.11 13.85
N PRO A 193 28.44 23.27 13.62
CA PRO A 193 29.14 24.54 13.63
C PRO A 193 29.61 24.88 15.05
N ARG A 194 30.83 25.44 15.18
CA ARG A 194 31.35 25.97 16.46
C ARG A 194 30.70 27.29 16.86
N ASP A 195 30.09 27.99 15.91
CA ASP A 195 29.35 29.24 16.10
C ASP A 195 27.99 29.10 15.42
N THR A 196 26.91 29.16 16.20
CA THR A 196 25.54 29.05 15.72
C THR A 196 25.01 30.33 15.07
N GLU A 197 25.50 31.50 15.46
CA GLU A 197 24.95 32.79 15.02
C GLU A 197 25.45 33.14 13.62
N ALA A 198 26.77 33.07 13.40
CA ALA A 198 27.37 33.23 12.07
C ALA A 198 26.82 32.20 11.07
N HIS A 199 26.55 30.97 11.53
CA HIS A 199 25.96 29.93 10.68
C HIS A 199 24.51 30.23 10.29
N CYS A 200 23.69 30.75 11.22
CA CYS A 200 22.34 31.20 10.90
C CYS A 200 22.34 32.38 9.92
N GLU A 201 23.24 33.34 10.07
CA GLU A 201 23.34 34.49 9.17
C GLU A 201 23.74 34.07 7.74
N GLN A 202 24.73 33.17 7.61
CA GLN A 202 25.09 32.57 6.31
C GLN A 202 23.90 31.83 5.67
N LEU A 203 23.17 31.04 6.45
CA LEU A 203 21.97 30.34 5.99
C LEU A 203 20.88 31.31 5.48
N TYR A 204 20.70 32.46 6.13
CA TYR A 204 19.76 33.48 5.67
C TYR A 204 20.20 34.12 4.35
N GLN A 205 21.49 34.40 4.18
CA GLN A 205 22.05 34.96 2.93
C GLN A 205 21.97 33.98 1.76
N ASP A 206 22.20 32.69 1.98
CA ASP A 206 22.09 31.69 0.91
C ASP A 206 20.63 31.41 0.52
N LEU A 207 19.70 31.47 1.48
CA LEU A 207 18.28 31.33 1.20
C LEU A 207 17.66 32.56 0.53
N SER A 208 18.15 33.78 0.80
CA SER A 208 17.69 35.00 0.12
C SER A 208 18.08 35.03 -1.36
N ARG A 209 19.17 34.35 -1.74
CA ARG A 209 19.58 34.11 -3.14
C ARG A 209 18.74 33.01 -3.83
N CYS A 210 18.12 32.11 -3.08
CA CYS A 210 17.33 30.97 -3.58
C CYS A 210 15.88 31.37 -3.97
N LEU A 211 15.74 32.37 -4.83
CA LEU A 211 14.45 32.90 -5.27
C LEU A 211 13.80 32.06 -6.38
N ILE A 212 12.50 31.79 -6.24
CA ILE A 212 11.67 31.17 -7.26
C ILE A 212 11.40 32.20 -8.36
N THR A 213 11.92 31.95 -9.56
CA THR A 213 11.78 32.85 -10.72
C THR A 213 10.36 32.95 -11.29
N LYS A 214 9.48 32.00 -10.99
CA LYS A 214 8.06 32.00 -11.38
C LYS A 214 7.16 31.98 -10.16
N HIS A 215 6.50 33.09 -9.86
CA HIS A 215 5.50 33.13 -8.78
C HIS A 215 4.29 32.25 -9.16
N VAL A 216 4.16 31.07 -8.54
CA VAL A 216 3.03 30.16 -8.77
C VAL A 216 1.80 30.62 -7.98
N THR A 217 1.21 31.76 -8.39
CA THR A 217 -0.13 32.18 -7.96
C THR A 217 -1.21 31.19 -8.41
N CYS A 218 -0.96 30.50 -9.53
CA CYS A 218 -1.95 29.73 -10.25
C CYS A 218 -2.00 28.24 -9.86
N ARG A 219 -3.19 27.66 -10.04
CA ARG A 219 -3.52 26.28 -9.69
C ARG A 219 -3.07 25.31 -10.80
N THR A 220 -2.07 24.47 -10.53
CA THR A 220 -1.50 23.55 -11.54
C THR A 220 -2.29 22.26 -11.79
N CYS A 221 -3.32 21.92 -11.00
CA CYS A 221 -4.14 20.71 -11.21
C CYS A 221 -5.63 20.99 -10.90
N PRO A 222 -6.61 20.53 -11.69
CA PRO A 222 -8.04 20.84 -11.51
C PRO A 222 -8.61 20.36 -10.16
N ARG A 223 -9.74 20.92 -9.73
CA ARG A 223 -10.40 20.52 -8.45
C ARG A 223 -11.25 19.29 -8.68
N MET A 224 -10.97 18.21 -7.94
CA MET A 224 -11.79 17.00 -7.91
C MET A 224 -12.33 16.76 -6.50
N ALA A 225 -13.55 16.23 -6.41
CA ALA A 225 -14.05 15.68 -5.15
C ALA A 225 -13.18 14.49 -4.72
N LYS A 226 -12.82 14.42 -3.43
CA LYS A 226 -12.03 13.30 -2.90
C LYS A 226 -12.85 12.02 -2.99
N ARG A 227 -12.53 11.15 -3.95
CA ARG A 227 -13.17 9.84 -4.08
C ARG A 227 -12.90 8.97 -2.84
N PRO A 228 -13.86 8.11 -2.41
CA PRO A 228 -13.59 7.05 -1.45
C PRO A 228 -12.44 6.16 -1.92
N LEU A 229 -11.74 5.51 -0.99
CA LEU A 229 -10.70 4.53 -1.31
C LEU A 229 -11.34 3.27 -1.91
N PHE A 230 -11.23 3.12 -3.23
CA PHE A 230 -11.51 1.87 -3.93
C PHE A 230 -10.19 1.15 -4.24
N HIS A 231 -10.19 -0.18 -4.16
CA HIS A 231 -9.02 -1.01 -4.49
C HIS A 231 -8.73 -1.14 -5.99
N PHE A 232 -9.63 -0.65 -6.85
CA PHE A 232 -9.49 -0.71 -8.30
C PHE A 232 -8.90 0.60 -8.88
N PRO A 233 -7.99 0.52 -9.86
CA PRO A 233 -7.50 1.71 -10.55
C PRO A 233 -8.65 2.41 -11.29
N SER A 234 -8.74 3.73 -11.12
CA SER A 234 -9.69 4.57 -11.84
C SER A 234 -9.40 4.53 -13.35
N ARG A 235 -10.38 4.17 -14.17
CA ARG A 235 -10.29 4.25 -15.65
C ARG A 235 -10.11 5.68 -16.18
N GLN A 236 -10.46 6.70 -15.40
CA GLN A 236 -10.15 8.08 -15.77
C GLN A 236 -8.67 8.35 -15.55
N ALA A 237 -7.99 8.71 -16.64
CA ALA A 237 -6.63 9.22 -16.63
C ALA A 237 -6.49 10.39 -15.65
N SER A 238 -5.32 10.54 -15.05
CA SER A 238 -4.96 11.79 -14.38
C SER A 238 -5.03 12.91 -15.42
N SER A 239 -5.97 13.84 -15.25
CA SER A 239 -6.01 15.07 -16.04
C SER A 239 -4.64 15.71 -16.05
N ALA A 240 -4.15 16.11 -17.23
CA ALA A 240 -2.91 16.87 -17.37
C ALA A 240 -2.88 18.07 -16.41
N PRO A 241 -1.70 18.51 -15.96
CA PRO A 241 -1.61 19.75 -15.19
C PRO A 241 -2.26 20.89 -15.98
N ALA A 242 -3.12 21.65 -15.31
CA ALA A 242 -3.75 22.82 -15.91
C ALA A 242 -2.67 23.87 -16.24
N SER A 243 -2.93 24.67 -17.29
CA SER A 243 -2.02 25.73 -17.73
C SER A 243 -1.56 26.61 -16.55
N GLN A 244 -0.27 26.96 -16.53
CA GLN A 244 0.33 27.76 -15.46
C GLN A 244 -0.20 29.20 -15.40
N ASN A 245 -0.87 29.66 -16.46
CA ASN A 245 -1.48 30.98 -16.56
C ASN A 245 -2.99 30.85 -16.33
N VAL A 246 -3.50 31.45 -15.26
CA VAL A 246 -4.94 31.42 -14.92
C VAL A 246 -5.40 32.80 -14.47
N THR A 247 -6.32 33.40 -15.21
CA THR A 247 -6.92 34.70 -14.93
C THR A 247 -8.26 34.51 -14.20
N TYR A 248 -8.57 35.43 -13.28
CA TYR A 248 -9.80 35.41 -12.49
C TYR A 248 -10.55 36.72 -12.67
N ASP A 249 -11.72 36.65 -13.30
CA ASP A 249 -12.67 37.77 -13.36
C ASP A 249 -13.72 37.58 -12.26
N LEU A 250 -14.05 38.67 -11.56
CA LEU A 250 -14.87 38.67 -10.35
C LEU A 250 -15.96 39.74 -10.42
N THR A 251 -17.21 39.31 -10.37
CA THR A 251 -18.38 40.19 -10.30
C THR A 251 -19.14 39.93 -9.01
N ILE A 252 -19.30 40.94 -8.15
CA ILE A 252 -20.15 40.83 -6.95
C ILE A 252 -21.61 40.93 -7.38
N THR A 253 -22.43 39.95 -7.02
CA THR A 253 -23.87 39.94 -7.31
C THR A 253 -24.62 40.57 -6.14
N THR A 254 -25.26 41.71 -6.36
CA THR A 254 -26.21 42.28 -5.40
C THR A 254 -27.58 41.62 -5.59
N PRO A 255 -28.48 41.64 -4.59
CA PRO A 255 -29.84 41.14 -4.75
C PRO A 255 -30.68 41.92 -5.79
N GLU A 256 -30.26 43.14 -6.17
CA GLU A 256 -30.98 44.02 -7.09
C GLU A 256 -30.52 43.84 -8.55
N THR A 257 -29.28 43.37 -8.78
CA THR A 257 -28.76 43.12 -10.14
C THR A 257 -29.10 41.74 -10.71
N ALA A 258 -30.03 41.01 -10.08
CA ALA A 258 -30.38 39.64 -10.48
C ALA A 258 -31.32 39.54 -11.71
N ASP A 259 -32.04 40.61 -12.04
CA ASP A 259 -33.08 40.60 -13.11
C ASP A 259 -32.64 41.27 -14.44
N THR A 260 -31.39 41.74 -14.56
CA THR A 260 -30.90 42.32 -15.82
C THR A 260 -29.42 42.07 -16.06
N GLN A 261 -29.10 40.99 -16.78
CA GLN A 261 -28.10 40.96 -17.87
C GLN A 261 -28.02 39.58 -18.54
N VAL A 262 -28.52 39.51 -19.77
CA VAL A 262 -27.92 38.63 -20.79
C VAL A 262 -26.53 39.21 -21.10
N PRO A 263 -25.47 38.40 -21.25
CA PRO A 263 -24.15 38.94 -21.58
C PRO A 263 -24.19 39.52 -23.01
N PRO A 264 -23.77 40.77 -23.24
CA PRO A 264 -23.48 41.24 -24.59
C PRO A 264 -22.27 40.47 -25.15
N GLU A 265 -22.19 40.39 -26.47
CA GLU A 265 -21.03 39.82 -27.15
C GLU A 265 -19.74 40.60 -26.82
N ALA A 266 -18.60 39.91 -26.87
CA ALA A 266 -17.37 40.40 -26.27
C ALA A 266 -16.68 41.50 -27.10
N GLU A 267 -16.93 42.77 -26.75
CA GLU A 267 -15.95 43.82 -27.04
C GLU A 267 -14.68 43.61 -26.21
N GLN A 268 -13.53 43.68 -26.88
CA GLN A 268 -12.21 43.49 -26.27
C GLN A 268 -11.77 44.74 -25.49
N GLN A 269 -12.21 44.86 -24.24
CA GLN A 269 -11.58 45.75 -23.26
C GLN A 269 -10.53 44.98 -22.44
N ASP A 270 -9.26 45.40 -22.55
CA ASP A 270 -8.07 44.75 -21.96
C ASP A 270 -8.03 44.88 -20.42
N PRO A 271 -8.22 43.81 -19.63
CA PRO A 271 -8.16 43.87 -18.18
C PRO A 271 -6.75 43.51 -17.68
N ARG A 272 -5.81 44.44 -17.81
CA ARG A 272 -4.49 44.32 -17.16
C ARG A 272 -4.60 44.53 -15.65
N TYR A 273 -4.43 43.46 -14.88
CA TYR A 273 -4.08 43.55 -13.45
C TYR A 273 -2.86 42.70 -13.12
N VAL A 274 -1.69 43.30 -13.30
CA VAL A 274 -0.48 42.88 -12.58
C VAL A 274 -0.56 43.50 -11.18
N LEU A 275 -0.49 42.67 -10.14
CA LEU A 275 -0.36 43.16 -8.76
C LEU A 275 1.07 43.71 -8.57
N GLY A 276 1.27 44.98 -8.90
CA GLY A 276 2.47 45.72 -8.53
C GLY A 276 2.56 45.89 -7.02
N GLY A 277 3.76 45.68 -6.47
CA GLY A 277 4.07 46.13 -5.10
C GLY A 277 4.06 47.66 -5.02
N PRO A 278 3.94 48.26 -3.83
CA PRO A 278 3.93 49.71 -3.68
C PRO A 278 5.24 50.31 -4.20
N ALA A 279 5.14 51.29 -5.09
CA ALA A 279 6.27 52.08 -5.54
C ALA A 279 6.84 52.91 -4.39
N ARG A 280 8.16 53.10 -4.37
CA ARG A 280 8.84 53.94 -3.37
C ARG A 280 8.41 55.40 -3.53
N GLY A 281 7.75 55.95 -2.51
CA GLY A 281 7.75 57.40 -2.25
C GLY A 281 8.94 57.75 -1.33
N PRO A 282 9.50 58.97 -1.39
CA PRO A 282 10.63 59.36 -0.55
C PRO A 282 10.22 59.44 0.93
N LEU A 283 11.04 58.89 1.80
CA LEU A 283 10.90 59.02 3.25
C LEU A 283 11.20 60.46 3.68
N ALA A 284 10.19 61.18 4.16
CA ALA A 284 10.38 62.42 4.90
C ALA A 284 10.97 62.13 6.29
N SER A 285 11.90 62.96 6.73
CA SER A 285 12.59 62.87 8.02
C SER A 285 11.70 63.29 9.19
N GLY A 286 11.73 62.53 10.29
CA GLY A 286 11.04 62.86 11.55
C GLY A 286 11.29 61.79 12.62
N PRO A 287 11.56 62.14 13.90
CA PRO A 287 12.38 61.28 14.74
C PRO A 287 11.61 60.34 15.69
N GLY A 288 12.24 59.19 15.97
CA GLY A 288 12.31 58.60 17.30
C GLY A 288 11.03 58.03 17.93
N MET A 289 10.91 56.70 17.91
CA MET A 289 10.55 55.99 19.14
C MET A 289 11.39 54.71 19.27
N THR A 290 12.00 54.57 20.44
CA THR A 290 12.89 53.46 20.82
C THR A 290 12.10 52.18 21.08
N VAL A 291 12.65 51.05 20.65
CA VAL A 291 12.16 49.73 21.04
C VAL A 291 12.71 49.41 22.44
N SER A 292 11.82 49.27 23.42
CA SER A 292 12.16 48.70 24.74
C SER A 292 11.49 47.32 24.90
N PRO A 293 12.22 46.31 25.44
CA PRO A 293 11.65 45.00 25.71
C PRO A 293 10.93 44.97 27.07
N CYS A 294 9.69 44.48 27.10
CA CYS A 294 9.02 44.03 28.31
C CYS A 294 8.90 42.51 28.23
N ARG A 295 9.77 41.79 28.94
CA ARG A 295 9.56 41.26 30.30
C ARG A 295 8.60 40.07 30.35
N THR A 296 9.19 38.91 30.59
CA THR A 296 8.59 37.82 31.37
C THR A 296 8.14 38.34 32.74
N ASP A 297 6.93 37.99 33.15
CA ASP A 297 6.61 37.35 34.44
C ASP A 297 5.09 37.06 34.52
N ASP A 298 4.70 36.24 35.49
CA ASP A 298 3.33 35.75 35.81
C ASP A 298 2.62 34.92 34.71
N LEU A 299 2.27 33.64 34.94
CA LEU A 299 1.55 33.13 36.10
C LEU A 299 2.02 31.74 36.55
N GLY A 300 2.34 31.60 37.83
CA GLY A 300 2.49 30.31 38.51
C GLY A 300 1.15 29.72 38.98
N GLY A 301 1.14 28.42 39.28
CA GLY A 301 -0.05 27.72 39.79
C GLY A 301 0.21 26.21 39.94
N GLY A 302 0.95 25.82 40.97
CA GLY A 302 1.28 24.42 41.24
C GLY A 302 0.25 23.73 42.15
N VAL A 303 0.14 22.40 42.03
CA VAL A 303 -0.50 21.53 43.04
C VAL A 303 0.34 20.27 43.25
N THR A 304 1.02 20.26 44.39
CA THR A 304 1.47 19.15 45.26
C THR A 304 1.25 17.69 44.81
N GLY A 305 2.31 16.88 44.92
CA GLY A 305 2.20 15.47 45.30
C GLY A 305 2.31 15.27 46.83
N PRO A 306 1.93 14.09 47.34
CA PRO A 306 2.87 13.23 48.07
C PRO A 306 2.73 11.75 47.63
N GLY A 307 3.56 10.77 48.02
CA GLY A 307 4.73 10.74 48.90
C GLY A 307 5.39 9.33 48.82
N ARG A 308 6.56 9.13 49.45
CA ARG A 308 7.31 7.85 49.42
C ARG A 308 6.98 6.94 50.61
N CYS A 309 7.01 5.61 50.39
CA CYS A 309 7.51 4.51 51.25
C CYS A 309 7.52 3.23 50.37
N SER A 310 8.54 2.38 50.19
CA SER A 310 9.58 1.73 51.03
C SER A 310 9.12 0.46 51.77
N SER A 311 9.95 -0.61 51.69
CA SER A 311 9.81 -1.95 52.33
C SER A 311 8.61 -2.82 51.87
N GLU A 312 8.58 -4.15 51.98
CA GLU A 312 9.61 -5.20 52.03
C GLU A 312 8.97 -6.58 51.67
N THR A 313 9.83 -7.54 51.33
CA THR A 313 9.70 -9.01 51.51
C THR A 313 8.40 -9.59 52.10
N LEU A 314 7.74 -10.50 51.37
CA LEU A 314 7.24 -11.74 52.00
C LEU A 314 7.05 -12.92 51.02
N MET A 315 7.79 -13.99 51.29
CA MET A 315 7.64 -15.31 50.66
C MET A 315 6.40 -16.02 51.19
N ARG A 316 5.65 -16.73 50.33
CA ARG A 316 4.95 -17.97 50.72
C ARG A 316 4.58 -18.82 49.50
N GLY A 317 5.25 -19.96 49.40
CA GLY A 317 4.80 -21.11 48.64
C GLY A 317 3.79 -21.97 49.44
N PRO A 318 3.65 -23.26 49.13
CA PRO A 318 2.43 -23.75 48.50
C PRO A 318 1.53 -24.59 49.41
N ALA A 319 0.32 -24.87 48.96
CA ALA A 319 -0.58 -25.86 49.53
C ALA A 319 -0.97 -26.93 48.50
N THR A 320 -1.19 -28.15 48.97
CA THR A 320 -1.04 -29.39 48.20
C THR A 320 -2.34 -30.22 48.20
N VAL A 321 -2.38 -31.29 47.38
CA VAL A 321 -3.10 -32.57 47.60
C VAL A 321 -4.53 -32.78 47.04
N ARG A 322 -4.76 -34.03 46.60
CA ARG A 322 -5.96 -34.78 46.14
C ARG A 322 -6.45 -34.49 44.71
N SER A 323 -6.48 -35.43 43.75
CA SER A 323 -6.63 -36.91 43.68
C SER A 323 -8.08 -37.43 43.68
N GLY A 324 -8.51 -37.96 42.52
CA GLY A 324 -9.76 -38.70 42.27
C GLY A 324 -9.93 -38.84 40.75
N ALA A 325 -9.61 -39.97 40.10
CA ALA A 325 -10.30 -41.27 40.08
C ALA A 325 -11.57 -41.28 39.21
N MET A 326 -11.48 -41.99 38.07
CA MET A 326 -12.60 -42.34 37.17
C MET A 326 -13.49 -43.45 37.76
N PRO A 327 -14.77 -43.57 37.34
CA PRO A 327 -15.16 -44.46 36.22
C PRO A 327 -16.28 -43.82 35.33
N GLY A 328 -16.77 -44.38 34.22
CA GLY A 328 -16.42 -45.59 33.46
C GLY A 328 -17.63 -46.16 32.69
N SER A 329 -17.55 -46.29 31.35
CA SER A 329 -18.52 -46.98 30.44
C SER A 329 -19.91 -46.29 30.27
N SER A 330 -20.76 -46.58 29.25
CA SER A 330 -20.73 -47.58 28.16
C SER A 330 -21.61 -47.19 26.93
N ARG A 331 -21.30 -47.77 25.74
CA ARG A 331 -22.20 -48.22 24.62
C ARG A 331 -23.20 -47.24 23.93
N ALA A 332 -23.55 -47.36 22.63
CA ALA A 332 -23.05 -48.18 21.50
C ALA A 332 -23.65 -47.73 20.12
N ALA A 333 -23.09 -48.29 19.02
CA ALA A 333 -23.63 -48.45 17.65
C ALA A 333 -23.85 -47.19 16.76
N GLY A 334 -23.61 -47.24 15.43
CA GLY A 334 -23.04 -48.32 14.59
C GLY A 334 -23.04 -48.00 13.08
N LEU A 335 -22.50 -48.93 12.25
CA LEU A 335 -22.35 -48.91 10.77
C LEU A 335 -21.14 -48.08 10.24
N HIS A 336 -19.97 -48.67 9.89
CA HIS A 336 -19.63 -49.51 8.72
C HIS A 336 -19.76 -48.73 7.38
N ASN A 337 -18.83 -48.76 6.41
CA ASN A 337 -17.72 -49.67 6.08
C ASN A 337 -16.71 -48.91 5.16
N VAL A 338 -15.45 -49.27 4.89
CA VAL A 338 -14.56 -50.44 5.14
C VAL A 338 -13.14 -49.91 5.52
N ASP A 339 -12.21 -50.77 5.96
CA ASP A 339 -10.77 -50.43 6.17
C ASP A 339 -9.87 -51.45 5.43
N ALA A 340 -8.73 -51.02 4.88
CA ALA A 340 -7.76 -51.88 4.19
C ALA A 340 -6.31 -51.50 4.57
N ARG A 341 -5.93 -51.78 5.82
CA ARG A 341 -4.59 -51.49 6.34
C ARG A 341 -3.59 -52.61 6.07
N VAL A 342 -2.66 -52.39 5.15
CA VAL A 342 -1.38 -53.09 5.18
C VAL A 342 -0.47 -52.37 6.17
N ARG A 343 -0.31 -52.93 7.38
CA ARG A 343 0.64 -52.41 8.38
C ARG A 343 2.07 -52.89 8.09
N HIS A 344 2.80 -52.19 7.21
CA HIS A 344 4.25 -52.40 7.12
C HIS A 344 4.97 -51.78 8.32
N ARG A 345 5.61 -52.64 9.11
CA ARG A 345 6.41 -52.29 10.30
C ARG A 345 7.81 -51.84 9.88
N CYS A 346 7.93 -50.68 9.26
CA CYS A 346 9.22 -50.15 8.81
C CYS A 346 10.07 -49.67 9.99
N ARG A 347 11.17 -50.38 10.26
CA ARG A 347 12.26 -49.86 11.11
C ARG A 347 12.85 -48.61 10.45
N GLY A 348 13.11 -47.57 11.24
CA GLY A 348 13.68 -46.32 10.74
C GLY A 348 15.01 -46.55 10.03
N ARG A 349 15.13 -46.06 8.79
CA ARG A 349 16.41 -45.89 8.10
C ARG A 349 16.68 -44.40 8.06
N HIS A 350 17.77 -43.96 8.68
CA HIS A 350 18.28 -42.61 8.46
C HIS A 350 18.69 -42.47 6.98
N VAL A 351 18.22 -41.42 6.33
CA VAL A 351 18.84 -40.94 5.08
C VAL A 351 19.99 -40.04 5.50
N GLN A 352 21.21 -40.39 5.10
CA GLN A 352 22.41 -39.68 5.52
C GLN A 352 22.59 -38.41 4.68
N LEU A 353 22.40 -37.26 5.32
CA LEU A 353 22.55 -35.93 4.71
C LEU A 353 23.97 -35.37 4.97
N PRO A 354 24.53 -34.55 4.06
CA PRO A 354 25.82 -33.90 4.25
C PRO A 354 25.80 -32.88 5.41
N GLY A 355 27.00 -32.50 5.86
CA GLY A 355 27.24 -31.85 7.16
C GLY A 355 26.76 -30.40 7.31
N LYS A 356 26.80 -29.93 8.57
CA LYS A 356 26.36 -28.61 9.04
C LYS A 356 26.85 -27.44 8.16
N GLY A 357 25.94 -26.54 7.81
CA GLY A 357 26.26 -25.28 7.12
C GLY A 357 27.25 -24.43 7.92
N ALA A 358 28.43 -24.24 7.33
CA ALA A 358 29.49 -23.38 7.85
C ALA A 358 29.19 -21.88 7.57
N MET A 359 29.91 -21.01 8.28
CA MET A 359 30.01 -19.61 7.90
C MET A 359 30.71 -19.51 6.54
N PHE A 360 30.29 -18.59 5.67
CA PHE A 360 30.90 -18.49 4.33
C PHE A 360 32.32 -17.95 4.47
N ASP A 361 33.31 -18.82 4.28
CA ASP A 361 34.72 -18.47 4.40
C ASP A 361 35.14 -17.58 3.23
N THR A 362 35.86 -16.51 3.55
CA THR A 362 36.35 -15.53 2.58
C THR A 362 37.83 -15.18 2.79
N GLU A 363 38.54 -15.89 3.66
CA GLU A 363 39.95 -15.57 3.98
C GLU A 363 40.87 -15.82 2.77
N ASP A 364 40.60 -16.88 1.99
CA ASP A 364 41.36 -17.24 0.78
C ASP A 364 40.88 -16.55 -0.52
N VAL A 365 39.98 -15.57 -0.45
CA VAL A 365 39.40 -14.91 -1.65
C VAL A 365 40.31 -13.80 -2.17
N GLY A 366 40.98 -14.04 -3.30
CA GLY A 366 41.84 -13.06 -3.97
C GLY A 366 41.08 -11.92 -4.66
N VAL A 367 39.88 -12.18 -5.19
CA VAL A 367 38.98 -11.17 -5.78
C VAL A 367 37.51 -11.43 -5.48
N PHE A 368 36.80 -10.39 -5.05
CA PHE A 368 35.34 -10.32 -4.93
C PHE A 368 34.76 -9.67 -6.19
N LEU A 369 34.04 -10.43 -7.02
CA LEU A 369 33.38 -9.98 -8.25
C LEU A 369 31.87 -9.87 -8.04
N GLY A 370 31.37 -8.65 -7.84
CA GLY A 370 29.94 -8.36 -7.85
C GLY A 370 29.42 -8.20 -9.28
N LEU A 371 28.29 -8.84 -9.57
CA LEU A 371 27.58 -8.77 -10.86
C LEU A 371 26.17 -8.22 -10.66
N ASP A 372 25.85 -7.08 -11.29
CA ASP A 372 24.46 -6.68 -11.53
C ASP A 372 23.98 -7.29 -12.86
N VAL A 373 22.93 -8.11 -12.80
CA VAL A 373 22.60 -9.07 -13.87
C VAL A 373 21.51 -8.56 -14.81
N GLY A 374 21.93 -7.92 -15.91
CA GLY A 374 21.05 -7.47 -17.00
C GLY A 374 20.90 -8.50 -18.14
N LYS A 375 19.81 -8.38 -18.92
CA LYS A 375 19.39 -9.39 -19.92
C LYS A 375 20.41 -9.63 -21.05
N THR A 376 20.97 -8.54 -21.59
CA THR A 376 21.91 -8.53 -22.73
C THR A 376 23.36 -8.39 -22.27
N THR A 377 23.56 -7.56 -21.24
CA THR A 377 24.82 -7.28 -20.58
C THR A 377 24.57 -7.25 -19.08
N HIS A 378 25.47 -7.84 -18.32
CA HIS A 378 25.62 -7.62 -16.89
C HIS A 378 26.62 -6.49 -16.68
N HIS A 379 26.64 -5.84 -15.51
CA HIS A 379 27.78 -5.01 -15.11
C HIS A 379 28.60 -5.75 -14.06
N GLY A 380 29.88 -5.94 -14.32
CA GLY A 380 30.82 -6.57 -13.39
C GLY A 380 31.68 -5.53 -12.70
N HIS A 381 31.83 -5.67 -11.39
CA HIS A 381 32.73 -4.86 -10.57
C HIS A 381 33.53 -5.77 -9.64
N ALA A 382 34.86 -5.67 -9.69
CA ALA A 382 35.75 -6.56 -8.95
C ALA A 382 36.72 -5.80 -8.04
N LEU A 383 36.81 -6.25 -6.79
CA LEU A 383 37.64 -5.69 -5.73
C LEU A 383 38.59 -6.76 -5.18
N THR A 384 39.82 -6.38 -4.86
CA THR A 384 40.70 -7.19 -3.99
C THR A 384 40.26 -7.10 -2.52
N PRO A 385 40.74 -7.96 -1.59
CA PRO A 385 40.51 -7.81 -0.15
C PRO A 385 40.78 -6.41 0.41
N ALA A 386 41.84 -5.75 -0.09
CA ALA A 386 42.19 -4.36 0.26
C ALA A 386 41.25 -3.28 -0.34
N GLY A 387 40.18 -3.66 -1.04
CA GLY A 387 39.23 -2.74 -1.67
C GLY A 387 39.73 -2.09 -2.97
N LYS A 388 40.88 -2.52 -3.50
CA LYS A 388 41.40 -1.98 -4.77
C LYS A 388 40.58 -2.54 -5.94
N LYS A 389 40.01 -1.65 -6.75
CA LYS A 389 39.27 -1.97 -7.97
C LYS A 389 40.18 -2.59 -9.04
N VAL A 390 39.82 -3.77 -9.55
CA VAL A 390 40.57 -4.49 -10.59
C VAL A 390 39.77 -4.76 -11.86
N LEU A 391 38.45 -4.66 -11.82
CA LEU A 391 37.56 -4.70 -12.99
C LEU A 391 36.32 -3.85 -12.72
N ASP A 392 35.85 -3.13 -13.75
CA ASP A 392 34.64 -2.31 -13.71
C ASP A 392 34.17 -2.10 -15.15
N LYS A 393 33.31 -3.01 -15.65
CA LYS A 393 32.90 -3.03 -17.06
C LYS A 393 31.61 -3.82 -17.27
N GLN A 394 30.94 -3.53 -18.39
CA GLN A 394 29.88 -4.40 -18.88
C GLN A 394 30.45 -5.75 -19.37
N LEU A 395 29.71 -6.81 -19.06
CA LEU A 395 29.99 -8.20 -19.42
C LEU A 395 28.80 -8.71 -20.26
N PRO A 396 28.98 -9.02 -21.55
CA PRO A 396 27.90 -9.58 -22.36
C PRO A 396 27.42 -10.91 -21.79
N ASN A 397 26.11 -11.14 -21.80
CA ASN A 397 25.47 -12.38 -21.35
C ASN A 397 25.73 -13.51 -22.36
N SER A 398 26.93 -14.09 -22.30
CA SER A 398 27.47 -15.04 -23.29
C SER A 398 28.59 -15.84 -22.64
N GLU A 399 28.46 -17.17 -22.61
CA GLU A 399 29.41 -18.06 -21.93
C GLU A 399 30.89 -17.79 -22.29
N PRO A 400 31.32 -17.79 -23.57
CA PRO A 400 32.73 -17.61 -23.90
C PRO A 400 33.31 -16.27 -23.40
N LYS A 401 32.48 -15.23 -23.31
CA LYS A 401 32.88 -13.90 -22.85
C LYS A 401 32.91 -13.79 -21.32
N LEU A 402 32.06 -14.57 -20.63
CA LEU A 402 32.06 -14.68 -19.17
C LEU A 402 33.24 -15.53 -18.71
N ARG A 403 33.42 -16.72 -19.31
CA ARG A 403 34.56 -17.63 -19.11
C ARG A 403 35.90 -16.90 -19.23
N ALA A 404 36.14 -16.22 -20.36
CA ALA A 404 37.36 -15.46 -20.59
C ALA A 404 37.61 -14.30 -19.59
N VAL A 405 36.60 -13.86 -18.83
CA VAL A 405 36.76 -12.87 -17.75
C VAL A 405 37.04 -13.56 -16.41
N PHE A 406 36.38 -14.68 -16.12
CA PHE A 406 36.65 -15.47 -14.92
C PHE A 406 38.06 -16.07 -14.96
N ASP A 407 38.45 -16.73 -16.06
CA ASP A 407 39.79 -17.28 -16.28
C ASP A 407 40.87 -16.20 -16.11
N LYS A 408 40.64 -14.99 -16.63
CA LYS A 408 41.58 -13.86 -16.54
C LYS A 408 41.69 -13.29 -15.12
N LEU A 409 40.62 -13.34 -14.32
CA LEU A 409 40.68 -12.95 -12.92
C LEU A 409 41.37 -14.06 -12.09
N ALA A 410 41.02 -15.32 -12.33
CA ALA A 410 41.59 -16.47 -11.63
C ALA A 410 43.10 -16.60 -11.88
N ALA A 411 43.54 -16.53 -13.13
CA ALA A 411 44.96 -16.58 -13.50
C ALA A 411 45.80 -15.42 -12.92
N LYS A 412 45.17 -14.30 -12.53
CA LYS A 412 45.87 -13.13 -12.00
C LYS A 412 45.82 -13.00 -10.47
N PHE A 413 44.77 -13.52 -9.84
CA PHE A 413 44.48 -13.29 -8.42
C PHE A 413 44.16 -14.56 -7.62
N GLY A 414 44.19 -15.75 -8.23
CA GLY A 414 43.82 -17.01 -7.57
C GLY A 414 42.31 -17.13 -7.39
N THR A 415 41.84 -17.36 -6.17
CA THR A 415 40.42 -17.57 -5.87
C THR A 415 39.57 -16.35 -6.23
N VAL A 416 38.60 -16.53 -7.12
CA VAL A 416 37.57 -15.52 -7.44
C VAL A 416 36.26 -15.95 -6.80
N LEU A 417 35.66 -15.05 -6.02
CA LEU A 417 34.29 -15.18 -5.52
C LEU A 417 33.35 -14.34 -6.37
N VAL A 418 32.41 -14.99 -7.06
CA VAL A 418 31.40 -14.32 -7.90
C VAL A 418 30.08 -14.19 -7.13
N ILE A 419 29.56 -12.96 -7.02
CA ILE A 419 28.37 -12.64 -6.23
C ILE A 419 27.30 -11.99 -7.12
N VAL A 420 26.06 -12.49 -7.02
CA VAL A 420 24.87 -11.93 -7.69
C VAL A 420 23.76 -11.57 -6.69
N ASP A 421 22.82 -10.70 -7.07
CA ASP A 421 21.58 -10.41 -6.33
C ASP A 421 20.35 -11.22 -6.81
N GLN A 422 20.48 -11.95 -7.93
CA GLN A 422 19.41 -12.68 -8.61
C GLN A 422 19.93 -14.00 -9.23
N PRO A 423 20.15 -15.05 -8.42
CA PRO A 423 20.81 -16.27 -8.85
C PRO A 423 19.93 -17.18 -9.73
N ALA A 424 18.63 -17.22 -9.47
CA ALA A 424 17.69 -18.12 -10.15
C ALA A 424 17.02 -17.51 -11.41
N SER A 425 17.57 -16.43 -11.96
CA SER A 425 17.04 -15.79 -13.17
C SER A 425 18.17 -15.44 -14.15
N ILE A 426 18.43 -14.15 -14.38
CA ILE A 426 19.45 -13.66 -15.31
C ILE A 426 20.86 -14.05 -14.81
N GLY A 427 21.05 -14.20 -13.49
CA GLY A 427 22.30 -14.67 -12.90
C GLY A 427 22.61 -16.17 -13.08
N ALA A 428 21.70 -16.99 -13.61
CA ALA A 428 21.91 -18.43 -13.70
C ALA A 428 23.13 -18.79 -14.58
N LEU A 429 23.22 -18.25 -15.81
CA LEU A 429 24.34 -18.51 -16.71
C LEU A 429 25.69 -18.05 -16.13
N PRO A 430 25.89 -16.79 -15.69
CA PRO A 430 27.18 -16.38 -15.14
C PRO A 430 27.60 -17.16 -13.88
N LEU A 431 26.66 -17.64 -13.05
CA LEU A 431 26.98 -18.53 -11.93
C LEU A 431 27.41 -19.92 -12.38
N THR A 432 26.73 -20.53 -13.34
CA THR A 432 27.11 -21.84 -13.89
C THR A 432 28.49 -21.77 -14.55
N VAL A 433 28.75 -20.74 -15.36
CA VAL A 433 30.06 -20.55 -16.01
C VAL A 433 31.14 -20.27 -14.97
N ALA A 434 30.86 -19.49 -13.92
CA ALA A 434 31.83 -19.24 -12.83
C ALA A 434 32.24 -20.54 -12.13
N ARG A 435 31.27 -21.40 -11.76
CA ARG A 435 31.53 -22.72 -11.16
C ARG A 435 32.33 -23.63 -12.08
N ASP A 436 31.99 -23.67 -13.36
CA ASP A 436 32.70 -24.49 -14.37
C ASP A 436 34.15 -24.02 -14.56
N THR A 437 34.42 -22.72 -14.43
CA THR A 437 35.79 -22.15 -14.34
C THR A 437 36.46 -22.28 -12.96
N GLY A 438 35.90 -23.08 -12.04
CA GLY A 438 36.46 -23.31 -10.70
C GLY A 438 36.37 -22.11 -9.74
N CYS A 439 35.58 -21.08 -10.06
CA CYS A 439 35.37 -19.93 -9.17
C CYS A 439 34.33 -20.27 -8.08
N THR A 440 34.51 -19.70 -6.89
CA THR A 440 33.51 -19.79 -5.82
C THR A 440 32.33 -18.86 -6.13
N VAL A 441 31.13 -19.21 -5.67
CA VAL A 441 29.92 -18.42 -5.93
C VAL A 441 29.11 -18.16 -4.67
N ALA A 442 28.54 -16.96 -4.57
CA ALA A 442 27.66 -16.57 -3.48
C ALA A 442 26.46 -15.75 -3.96
N TYR A 443 25.45 -15.67 -3.10
CA TYR A 443 24.25 -14.87 -3.30
C TYR A 443 24.15 -13.78 -2.24
N LEU A 444 23.99 -12.51 -2.65
CA LEU A 444 23.62 -11.42 -1.75
C LEU A 444 22.10 -11.19 -1.81
N PRO A 445 21.34 -11.46 -0.73
CA PRO A 445 19.90 -11.30 -0.75
C PRO A 445 19.46 -9.89 -1.12
N GLY A 446 18.57 -9.73 -2.10
CA GLY A 446 18.15 -8.41 -2.62
C GLY A 446 17.56 -7.44 -1.57
N LEU A 447 17.11 -7.94 -0.41
CA LEU A 447 16.71 -7.10 0.73
C LEU A 447 17.92 -6.59 1.55
N ALA A 448 18.99 -7.39 1.66
CA ALA A 448 20.26 -6.97 2.23
C ALA A 448 20.95 -5.98 1.30
N MET A 449 21.10 -6.34 0.01
CA MET A 449 21.64 -5.46 -1.04
C MET A 449 21.03 -4.06 -1.01
N ARG A 450 19.69 -3.92 -0.99
CA ARG A 450 19.02 -2.61 -0.91
C ARG A 450 19.36 -1.81 0.35
N ARG A 451 19.41 -2.46 1.50
CA ARG A 451 19.75 -1.80 2.78
C ARG A 451 21.21 -1.36 2.82
N ILE A 452 22.09 -2.12 2.18
CA ILE A 452 23.51 -1.79 2.07
C ILE A 452 23.68 -0.66 1.04
N ALA A 453 22.96 -0.67 -0.09
CA ALA A 453 23.00 0.38 -1.10
C ALA A 453 22.59 1.77 -0.56
N ASP A 454 21.67 1.84 0.42
CA ASP A 454 21.30 3.06 1.15
C ASP A 454 22.48 3.69 1.93
N LEU A 455 23.56 2.95 2.21
CA LEU A 455 24.77 3.45 2.87
C LEU A 455 25.75 4.13 1.89
N TYR A 456 25.60 3.94 0.58
CA TYR A 456 26.52 4.48 -0.43
C TYR A 456 25.96 5.77 -1.04
N PRO A 457 26.79 6.81 -1.23
CA PRO A 457 26.33 8.12 -1.67
C PRO A 457 25.62 8.12 -3.04
N GLY A 458 24.71 9.09 -3.22
CA GLY A 458 23.97 9.34 -4.46
C GLY A 458 22.64 8.57 -4.58
N GLU A 459 21.58 9.28 -5.00
CA GLU A 459 20.23 8.72 -5.20
C GLU A 459 20.03 8.05 -6.58
N ALA A 460 21.01 8.19 -7.49
CA ALA A 460 20.93 7.59 -8.83
C ALA A 460 21.13 6.07 -8.77
N LYS A 461 20.16 5.32 -9.32
CA LYS A 461 20.31 3.88 -9.56
C LYS A 461 21.11 3.69 -10.87
N THR A 462 22.26 3.04 -10.79
CA THR A 462 23.05 2.63 -11.96
C THR A 462 23.60 1.22 -11.76
N ASP A 463 23.65 0.44 -12.84
CA ASP A 463 24.09 -0.96 -12.81
C ASP A 463 25.53 -1.11 -12.29
N ALA A 464 26.38 -0.11 -12.58
CA ALA A 464 27.73 -0.01 -12.03
C ALA A 464 27.77 0.23 -10.51
N LYS A 465 26.84 1.03 -9.96
CA LYS A 465 26.72 1.22 -8.51
C LYS A 465 26.23 -0.06 -7.85
N ASP A 466 25.21 -0.71 -8.42
CA ASP A 466 24.64 -1.94 -7.88
C ASP A 466 25.69 -3.07 -7.85
N ALA A 467 26.44 -3.26 -8.94
CA ALA A 467 27.56 -4.21 -9.00
C ALA A 467 28.68 -3.91 -7.99
N ALA A 468 29.05 -2.62 -7.82
CA ALA A 468 30.06 -2.21 -6.85
C ALA A 468 29.60 -2.44 -5.40
N VAL A 469 28.34 -2.14 -5.09
CA VAL A 469 27.73 -2.41 -3.78
C VAL A 469 27.71 -3.91 -3.49
N ILE A 470 27.41 -4.77 -4.48
CA ILE A 470 27.44 -6.23 -4.30
C ILE A 470 28.87 -6.72 -3.99
N ALA A 471 29.88 -6.23 -4.72
CA ALA A 471 31.28 -6.60 -4.52
C ALA A 471 31.81 -6.16 -3.14
N ASP A 472 31.53 -4.92 -2.74
CA ASP A 472 32.04 -4.37 -1.46
C ASP A 472 31.25 -4.90 -0.26
N ALA A 473 29.96 -5.21 -0.41
CA ALA A 473 29.17 -5.92 0.60
C ALA A 473 29.72 -7.34 0.85
N ALA A 474 30.11 -8.07 -0.19
CA ALA A 474 30.73 -9.38 -0.05
C ALA A 474 32.05 -9.31 0.72
N ARG A 475 32.88 -8.30 0.41
CA ARG A 475 34.19 -8.04 1.03
C ARG A 475 34.12 -7.56 2.48
N THR A 476 33.16 -6.69 2.81
CA THR A 476 33.07 -6.02 4.14
C THR A 476 32.04 -6.63 5.07
N MET A 477 31.05 -7.35 4.54
CA MET A 477 29.94 -7.95 5.28
C MET A 477 29.68 -9.39 4.81
N PRO A 478 30.68 -10.31 4.83
CA PRO A 478 30.53 -11.68 4.30
C PRO A 478 29.39 -12.46 4.98
N HIS A 479 29.08 -12.16 6.25
CA HIS A 479 27.93 -12.70 6.98
C HIS A 479 26.55 -12.38 6.36
N THR A 480 26.47 -11.47 5.38
CA THR A 480 25.24 -11.17 4.61
C THR A 480 25.05 -12.07 3.39
N LEU A 481 26.10 -12.75 2.96
CA LEU A 481 26.08 -13.69 1.83
C LEU A 481 25.33 -14.98 2.18
N ARG A 482 24.94 -15.70 1.14
CA ARG A 482 24.42 -17.07 1.19
C ARG A 482 25.23 -17.93 0.26
N SER A 483 25.55 -19.14 0.72
CA SER A 483 26.05 -20.18 -0.17
C SER A 483 25.04 -20.44 -1.28
N LEU A 484 25.55 -20.59 -2.50
CA LEU A 484 24.86 -21.27 -3.56
C LEU A 484 25.59 -22.61 -3.71
N GLU A 485 25.08 -23.65 -3.07
CA GLU A 485 25.55 -25.01 -3.35
C GLU A 485 25.07 -25.47 -4.72
N LEU A 486 25.64 -26.58 -5.21
CA LEU A 486 25.10 -27.26 -6.38
C LEU A 486 23.68 -27.72 -6.05
N THR A 487 22.68 -26.99 -6.54
CA THR A 487 21.36 -27.58 -6.74
C THR A 487 21.55 -28.79 -7.63
N ASP A 488 21.19 -29.96 -7.11
CA ASP A 488 20.92 -31.18 -7.86
C ASP A 488 20.23 -30.82 -9.19
N GLU A 489 20.63 -31.46 -10.28
CA GLU A 489 20.02 -31.31 -11.62
C GLU A 489 18.49 -31.43 -11.52
N ILE A 490 18.02 -32.37 -10.70
CA ILE A 490 16.60 -32.54 -10.35
C ILE A 490 16.00 -31.27 -9.76
N THR A 491 16.70 -30.58 -8.84
CA THR A 491 16.21 -29.33 -8.23
C THR A 491 16.24 -28.16 -9.20
N ALA A 492 17.21 -28.11 -10.12
CA ALA A 492 17.28 -27.09 -11.16
C ALA A 492 16.11 -27.23 -12.16
N GLU A 493 15.86 -28.44 -12.67
CA GLU A 493 14.70 -28.73 -13.52
C GLU A 493 13.38 -28.46 -12.80
N LEU A 494 13.25 -28.93 -11.56
CA LEU A 494 12.06 -28.70 -10.74
C LEU A 494 11.81 -27.21 -10.50
N THR A 495 12.85 -26.39 -10.38
CA THR A 495 12.73 -24.91 -10.28
C THR A 495 12.05 -24.33 -11.52
N VAL A 496 12.46 -24.77 -12.72
CA VAL A 496 11.88 -24.32 -13.99
C VAL A 496 10.42 -24.76 -14.11
N LEU A 497 10.11 -26.04 -13.86
CA LEU A 497 8.75 -26.56 -13.96
C LEU A 497 7.80 -25.96 -12.92
N VAL A 498 8.26 -25.78 -11.67
CA VAL A 498 7.48 -25.14 -10.59
C VAL A 498 7.27 -23.65 -10.85
N GLY A 499 8.20 -22.96 -11.51
CA GLY A 499 8.00 -21.60 -12.02
C GLY A 499 6.88 -21.56 -13.06
N PHE A 500 6.94 -22.47 -14.05
CA PHE A 500 5.95 -22.54 -15.13
C PHE A 500 4.53 -22.90 -14.64
N ASP A 501 4.38 -23.80 -13.65
CA ASP A 501 3.05 -24.09 -13.05
C ASP A 501 2.44 -22.84 -12.38
N GLN A 502 3.27 -21.98 -11.81
CA GLN A 502 2.82 -20.74 -11.17
C GLN A 502 2.39 -19.67 -12.18
N ASP A 503 3.10 -19.55 -13.30
CA ASP A 503 2.70 -18.66 -14.40
C ASP A 503 1.37 -19.12 -15.02
N LEU A 504 1.23 -20.43 -15.29
CA LEU A 504 -0.04 -21.01 -15.74
C LEU A 504 -1.16 -20.83 -14.70
N ALA A 505 -0.88 -20.97 -13.40
CA ALA A 505 -1.87 -20.73 -12.35
C ALA A 505 -2.30 -19.25 -12.29
N ALA A 506 -1.37 -18.32 -12.54
CA ALA A 506 -1.66 -16.90 -12.62
C ALA A 506 -2.44 -16.55 -13.90
N GLU A 507 -2.17 -17.22 -15.02
CA GLU A 507 -2.93 -17.08 -16.26
C GLU A 507 -4.36 -17.62 -16.11
N ALA A 508 -4.54 -18.82 -15.58
CA ALA A 508 -5.87 -19.38 -15.26
C ALA A 508 -6.68 -18.41 -14.39
N THR A 509 -6.08 -17.92 -13.30
CA THR A 509 -6.71 -16.92 -12.41
C THR A 509 -7.10 -15.64 -13.18
N ARG A 510 -6.23 -15.17 -14.09
CA ARG A 510 -6.47 -13.96 -14.89
C ARG A 510 -7.61 -14.17 -15.89
N THR A 511 -7.65 -15.32 -16.57
CA THR A 511 -8.67 -15.68 -17.56
C THR A 511 -10.02 -15.94 -16.91
N SER A 512 -10.08 -16.69 -15.80
CA SER A 512 -11.29 -16.84 -14.98
C SER A 512 -11.81 -15.47 -14.55
N ASN A 513 -10.96 -14.57 -14.03
CA ASN A 513 -11.41 -13.22 -13.65
C ASN A 513 -11.86 -12.34 -14.83
N ARG A 514 -11.37 -12.56 -16.06
CA ARG A 514 -11.89 -11.90 -17.27
C ARG A 514 -13.28 -12.42 -17.62
N ILE A 515 -13.52 -13.72 -17.56
CA ILE A 515 -14.85 -14.33 -17.76
C ILE A 515 -15.82 -13.80 -16.70
N ARG A 516 -15.44 -13.84 -15.41
CA ARG A 516 -16.25 -13.28 -14.32
C ARG A 516 -16.56 -11.80 -14.54
N GLY A 517 -15.56 -10.98 -14.91
CA GLY A 517 -15.77 -9.56 -15.20
C GLY A 517 -16.78 -9.29 -16.33
N LEU A 518 -16.77 -10.11 -17.39
CA LEU A 518 -17.78 -10.04 -18.46
C LEU A 518 -19.17 -10.46 -17.95
N LEU A 519 -19.27 -11.58 -17.22
CA LEU A 519 -20.54 -12.02 -16.64
C LEU A 519 -21.09 -10.99 -15.63
N THR A 520 -20.26 -10.40 -14.77
CA THR A 520 -20.66 -9.28 -13.88
C THR A 520 -21.11 -8.04 -14.65
N GLN A 521 -20.55 -7.76 -15.83
CA GLN A 521 -20.92 -6.60 -16.63
C GLN A 521 -22.26 -6.78 -17.37
N PHE A 522 -22.52 -7.97 -17.91
CA PHE A 522 -23.66 -8.21 -18.80
C PHE A 522 -24.80 -9.03 -18.16
N HIS A 523 -24.48 -9.92 -17.20
CA HIS A 523 -25.47 -10.81 -16.58
C HIS A 523 -25.10 -11.24 -15.13
N PRO A 524 -25.19 -10.35 -14.13
CA PRO A 524 -24.69 -10.60 -12.77
C PRO A 524 -25.24 -11.86 -12.07
N SER A 525 -26.51 -12.22 -12.30
CA SER A 525 -27.10 -13.44 -11.74
C SER A 525 -26.41 -14.72 -12.27
N LEU A 526 -25.97 -14.71 -13.54
CA LEU A 526 -25.28 -15.83 -14.18
C LEU A 526 -23.82 -15.93 -13.69
N GLU A 527 -23.19 -14.79 -13.37
CA GLU A 527 -21.89 -14.79 -12.67
C GLU A 527 -22.00 -15.46 -11.29
N ARG A 528 -23.08 -15.19 -10.55
CA ARG A 528 -23.33 -15.78 -9.22
C ARG A 528 -23.33 -17.31 -9.25
N VAL A 529 -23.82 -17.91 -10.34
CA VAL A 529 -23.91 -19.37 -10.53
C VAL A 529 -22.66 -19.97 -11.17
N LEU A 530 -22.17 -19.39 -12.26
CA LEU A 530 -21.06 -19.95 -13.05
C LEU A 530 -19.69 -19.49 -12.55
N GLY A 531 -19.56 -18.25 -12.08
CA GLY A 531 -18.31 -17.61 -11.66
C GLY A 531 -17.54 -18.38 -10.58
N PRO A 532 -18.20 -18.85 -9.49
CA PRO A 532 -17.55 -19.71 -8.48
C PRO A 532 -17.18 -21.11 -8.98
N ARG A 533 -17.66 -21.53 -10.16
CA ARG A 533 -17.55 -22.90 -10.69
C ARG A 533 -16.69 -22.97 -11.98
N LEU A 534 -16.04 -21.87 -12.40
CA LEU A 534 -15.27 -21.79 -13.66
C LEU A 534 -14.11 -22.79 -13.78
N ASP A 535 -13.52 -23.19 -12.66
CA ASP A 535 -12.43 -24.17 -12.63
C ASP A 535 -12.91 -25.62 -12.92
N HIS A 536 -14.23 -25.86 -12.85
CA HIS A 536 -14.83 -27.16 -13.16
C HIS A 536 -14.97 -27.35 -14.67
N GLN A 537 -14.32 -28.38 -15.22
CA GLN A 537 -14.25 -28.67 -16.67
C GLN A 537 -15.62 -28.59 -17.39
N ALA A 538 -16.69 -29.10 -16.77
CA ALA A 538 -18.04 -29.03 -17.33
C ALA A 538 -18.58 -27.60 -17.52
N VAL A 539 -18.22 -26.65 -16.66
CA VAL A 539 -18.62 -25.23 -16.78
C VAL A 539 -17.80 -24.54 -17.86
N THR A 540 -16.49 -24.82 -17.92
CA THR A 540 -15.63 -24.31 -19.00
C THR A 540 -16.12 -24.81 -20.37
N TRP A 541 -16.47 -26.09 -20.47
CA TRP A 541 -17.03 -26.73 -21.67
C TRP A 541 -18.40 -26.17 -22.07
N LEU A 542 -19.25 -25.79 -21.10
CA LEU A 542 -20.52 -25.13 -21.34
C LEU A 542 -20.29 -23.74 -21.96
N LEU A 543 -19.44 -22.92 -21.33
CA LEU A 543 -19.12 -21.56 -21.78
C LEU A 543 -18.34 -21.53 -23.11
N GLU A 544 -17.60 -22.59 -23.43
CA GLU A 544 -16.98 -22.81 -24.75
C GLU A 544 -18.02 -22.94 -25.88
N ARG A 545 -19.21 -23.52 -25.61
CA ARG A 545 -20.26 -23.76 -26.60
C ARG A 545 -21.40 -22.73 -26.57
N TYR A 546 -21.66 -22.16 -25.41
CA TYR A 546 -22.80 -21.30 -25.12
C TYR A 546 -22.30 -20.08 -24.34
N GLY A 547 -21.75 -19.11 -25.06
CA GLY A 547 -21.08 -17.95 -24.49
C GLY A 547 -22.02 -16.91 -23.91
N SER A 548 -23.19 -16.71 -24.52
CA SER A 548 -24.20 -15.74 -24.09
C SER A 548 -25.40 -16.36 -23.36
N PRO A 549 -26.10 -15.54 -22.54
CA PRO A 549 -27.43 -15.87 -22.00
C PRO A 549 -28.44 -16.35 -23.06
N ALA A 550 -28.41 -15.75 -24.26
CA ALA A 550 -29.31 -16.10 -25.35
C ALA A 550 -28.96 -17.48 -25.94
N ALA A 551 -27.67 -17.80 -26.09
CA ALA A 551 -27.22 -19.13 -26.54
C ALA A 551 -27.62 -20.23 -25.53
N LEU A 552 -27.49 -19.97 -24.22
CA LEU A 552 -27.93 -20.88 -23.16
C LEU A 552 -29.45 -21.10 -23.19
N ARG A 553 -30.25 -20.04 -23.30
CA ARG A 553 -31.72 -20.17 -23.45
C ARG A 553 -32.10 -20.95 -24.71
N LYS A 554 -31.48 -20.65 -25.85
CA LYS A 554 -31.73 -21.32 -27.14
C LYS A 554 -31.37 -22.81 -27.13
N ALA A 555 -30.37 -23.22 -26.36
CA ALA A 555 -30.00 -24.63 -26.22
C ALA A 555 -31.07 -25.46 -25.49
N GLY A 556 -31.75 -24.85 -24.50
CA GLY A 556 -32.85 -25.46 -23.76
C GLY A 556 -32.41 -26.32 -22.57
N ARG A 557 -33.18 -26.25 -21.48
CA ARG A 557 -32.87 -26.86 -20.17
C ARG A 557 -32.56 -28.36 -20.25
N ARG A 558 -33.45 -29.16 -20.87
CA ARG A 558 -33.31 -30.62 -20.97
C ARG A 558 -32.02 -31.02 -21.72
N ARG A 559 -31.78 -30.40 -22.88
CA ARG A 559 -30.60 -30.64 -23.71
C ARG A 559 -29.29 -30.26 -23.00
N LEU A 560 -29.25 -29.15 -22.28
CA LEU A 560 -28.07 -28.77 -21.52
C LEU A 560 -27.78 -29.73 -20.35
N VAL A 561 -28.81 -30.27 -19.68
CA VAL A 561 -28.62 -31.34 -18.69
C VAL A 561 -28.06 -32.60 -19.33
N GLU A 562 -28.63 -33.06 -20.45
CA GLU A 562 -28.17 -34.24 -21.21
C GLU A 562 -26.68 -34.09 -21.62
N LEU A 563 -26.31 -32.93 -22.14
CA LEU A 563 -24.93 -32.62 -22.59
C LEU A 563 -23.90 -32.49 -21.45
N ILE A 564 -24.29 -31.98 -20.29
CA ILE A 564 -23.38 -31.82 -19.14
C ILE A 564 -23.27 -33.11 -18.30
N ARG A 565 -24.29 -33.98 -18.30
CA ARG A 565 -24.34 -35.18 -17.45
C ARG A 565 -23.09 -36.08 -17.55
N PRO A 566 -22.47 -36.34 -18.73
CA PRO A 566 -21.23 -37.12 -18.81
C PRO A 566 -20.02 -36.47 -18.12
N LYS A 567 -20.03 -35.16 -17.89
CA LYS A 567 -18.92 -34.39 -17.30
C LYS A 567 -19.14 -33.99 -15.84
N ALA A 568 -20.38 -34.01 -15.38
CA ALA A 568 -20.74 -33.61 -14.02
C ALA A 568 -21.98 -34.36 -13.51
N PRO A 569 -22.00 -35.71 -13.45
CA PRO A 569 -23.21 -36.50 -13.25
C PRO A 569 -23.98 -36.16 -11.96
N ARG A 570 -23.28 -35.82 -10.88
CA ARG A 570 -23.87 -35.43 -9.57
C ARG A 570 -24.35 -33.97 -9.51
N MET A 571 -23.97 -33.13 -10.46
CA MET A 571 -24.21 -31.67 -10.43
C MET A 571 -25.02 -31.16 -11.63
N ALA A 572 -25.03 -31.87 -12.77
CA ALA A 572 -25.59 -31.42 -14.04
C ALA A 572 -27.02 -30.85 -13.94
N GLN A 573 -27.91 -31.58 -13.27
CA GLN A 573 -29.29 -31.16 -13.06
C GLN A 573 -29.35 -29.83 -12.30
N ARG A 574 -28.82 -29.82 -11.06
CA ARG A 574 -28.82 -28.63 -10.21
C ARG A 574 -28.10 -27.43 -10.85
N LEU A 575 -26.95 -27.63 -11.50
CA LEU A 575 -26.21 -26.55 -12.17
C LEU A 575 -27.04 -25.90 -13.29
N ILE A 576 -27.69 -26.70 -14.13
CA ILE A 576 -28.51 -26.15 -15.21
C ILE A 576 -29.80 -25.53 -14.66
N ASP A 577 -30.36 -26.09 -13.59
CA ASP A 577 -31.52 -25.50 -12.90
C ASP A 577 -31.16 -24.14 -12.29
N ASP A 578 -30.06 -24.04 -11.53
CA ASP A 578 -29.48 -22.78 -11.03
C ASP A 578 -29.26 -21.77 -12.18
N VAL A 579 -28.78 -22.23 -13.35
CA VAL A 579 -28.52 -21.38 -14.53
C VAL A 579 -29.82 -20.84 -15.13
N PHE A 580 -30.86 -21.66 -15.29
CA PHE A 580 -32.14 -21.18 -15.83
C PHE A 580 -32.85 -20.22 -14.86
N GLU A 581 -32.82 -20.49 -13.56
CA GLU A 581 -33.30 -19.56 -12.53
C GLU A 581 -32.56 -18.20 -12.62
N ALA A 582 -31.23 -18.22 -12.72
CA ALA A 582 -30.44 -17.01 -12.89
C ALA A 582 -30.73 -16.27 -14.21
N LEU A 583 -30.98 -16.99 -15.31
CA LEU A 583 -31.39 -16.41 -16.59
C LEU A 583 -32.77 -15.76 -16.49
N ASP A 584 -33.72 -16.35 -15.75
CA ASP A 584 -35.08 -15.84 -15.53
C ASP A 584 -35.12 -14.66 -14.54
N GLU A 585 -34.18 -14.57 -13.60
CA GLU A 585 -33.99 -13.43 -12.70
C GLU A 585 -33.73 -12.11 -13.45
N GLN A 586 -33.07 -12.16 -14.61
CA GLN A 586 -32.72 -10.97 -15.39
C GLN A 586 -33.58 -10.81 -16.66
N THR A 587 -34.60 -9.95 -16.55
CA THR A 587 -35.51 -9.63 -17.66
C THR A 587 -34.95 -8.60 -18.66
N VAL A 588 -33.92 -7.82 -18.27
CA VAL A 588 -33.34 -6.74 -19.09
C VAL A 588 -32.03 -7.18 -19.74
N VAL A 589 -31.94 -7.07 -21.06
CA VAL A 589 -30.72 -7.36 -21.83
C VAL A 589 -29.83 -6.12 -21.88
N VAL A 590 -28.58 -6.24 -21.44
CA VAL A 590 -27.58 -5.17 -21.54
C VAL A 590 -27.14 -5.03 -23.02
N PRO A 591 -27.10 -3.81 -23.60
CA PRO A 591 -26.61 -3.61 -24.97
C PRO A 591 -25.22 -4.21 -25.18
N GLY A 592 -25.04 -4.95 -26.28
CA GLY A 592 -23.79 -5.66 -26.59
C GLY A 592 -23.65 -7.06 -25.98
N THR A 593 -24.64 -7.58 -25.24
CA THR A 593 -24.60 -8.96 -24.66
C THR A 593 -24.31 -10.05 -25.70
N GLY A 594 -24.73 -9.89 -26.96
CA GLY A 594 -24.41 -10.83 -28.04
C GLY A 594 -22.92 -10.98 -28.36
N THR A 595 -22.08 -10.01 -27.99
CA THR A 595 -20.61 -10.13 -28.16
C THR A 595 -19.99 -11.23 -27.27
N LEU A 596 -20.69 -11.66 -26.22
CA LEU A 596 -20.26 -12.77 -25.38
C LEU A 596 -20.14 -14.09 -26.14
N ASP A 597 -20.94 -14.32 -27.20
CA ASP A 597 -20.86 -15.53 -28.02
C ASP A 597 -19.55 -15.64 -28.83
N ILE A 598 -18.75 -14.56 -28.90
CA ILE A 598 -17.40 -14.57 -29.48
C ILE A 598 -16.35 -14.63 -28.36
N VAL A 599 -16.47 -13.74 -27.37
CA VAL A 599 -15.41 -13.52 -26.38
C VAL A 599 -15.36 -14.62 -25.32
N VAL A 600 -16.51 -15.03 -24.78
CA VAL A 600 -16.57 -16.02 -23.69
C VAL A 600 -16.10 -17.40 -24.15
N PRO A 601 -16.49 -17.91 -25.34
CA PRO A 601 -15.96 -19.17 -25.87
C PRO A 601 -14.44 -19.17 -26.05
N SER A 602 -13.86 -18.06 -26.51
CA SER A 602 -12.42 -17.93 -26.68
C SER A 602 -11.68 -17.99 -25.33
N LEU A 603 -12.15 -17.22 -24.34
CA LEU A 603 -11.57 -17.24 -22.99
C LEU A 603 -11.76 -18.60 -22.29
N ALA A 604 -12.90 -19.27 -22.50
CA ALA A 604 -13.16 -20.59 -21.96
C ALA A 604 -12.20 -21.64 -22.56
N ARG A 605 -11.94 -21.61 -23.88
CA ARG A 605 -10.91 -22.46 -24.51
C ARG A 605 -9.52 -22.22 -23.94
N SER A 606 -9.10 -20.96 -23.80
CA SER A 606 -7.81 -20.63 -23.18
C SER A 606 -7.72 -21.15 -21.74
N LEU A 607 -8.77 -20.98 -20.93
CA LEU A 607 -8.81 -21.49 -19.56
C LEU A 607 -8.73 -23.03 -19.51
N ALA A 608 -9.46 -23.73 -20.40
CA ALA A 608 -9.41 -25.18 -20.49
C ALA A 608 -8.01 -25.70 -20.90
N ALA A 609 -7.36 -25.04 -21.87
CA ALA A 609 -6.02 -25.38 -22.33
C ALA A 609 -4.97 -25.19 -21.21
N VAL A 610 -5.01 -24.05 -20.50
CA VAL A 610 -4.12 -23.80 -19.35
C VAL A 610 -4.35 -24.85 -18.24
N HIS A 611 -5.60 -25.23 -17.97
CA HIS A 611 -5.89 -26.30 -17.01
C HIS A 611 -5.37 -27.68 -17.45
N GLU A 612 -5.31 -27.98 -18.75
CA GLU A 612 -4.71 -29.21 -19.27
C GLU A 612 -3.18 -29.18 -19.17
N GLN A 613 -2.55 -28.07 -19.55
CA GLN A 613 -1.10 -27.88 -19.40
C GLN A 613 -0.66 -28.07 -17.94
N ARG A 614 -1.42 -27.54 -16.98
CA ARG A 614 -1.13 -27.74 -15.54
C ARG A 614 -1.32 -29.18 -15.06
N ARG A 615 -2.22 -29.97 -15.67
CA ARG A 615 -2.36 -31.41 -15.38
C ARG A 615 -1.17 -32.19 -15.92
N ALA A 616 -0.76 -31.95 -17.17
CA ALA A 616 0.40 -32.59 -17.77
C ALA A 616 1.69 -32.28 -17.00
N LEU A 617 1.87 -31.02 -16.60
CA LEU A 617 3.03 -30.56 -15.83
C LEU A 617 3.09 -31.16 -14.41
N GLU A 618 1.95 -31.47 -13.80
CA GLU A 618 1.89 -32.11 -12.48
C GLU A 618 2.48 -33.53 -12.50
N ALA A 619 2.33 -34.27 -13.60
CA ALA A 619 2.95 -35.59 -13.77
C ALA A 619 4.49 -35.49 -13.87
N GLN A 620 5.01 -34.51 -14.61
CA GLN A 620 6.46 -34.27 -14.73
C GLN A 620 7.07 -33.82 -13.40
N ILE A 621 6.42 -32.87 -12.72
CA ILE A 621 6.81 -32.41 -11.37
C ILE A 621 6.79 -33.59 -10.39
N ASN A 622 5.83 -34.53 -10.49
CA ASN A 622 5.82 -35.71 -9.63
C ASN A 622 7.01 -36.63 -9.90
N ALA A 623 7.33 -36.92 -11.16
CA ALA A 623 8.43 -37.80 -11.52
C ALA A 623 9.79 -37.27 -11.01
N LEU A 624 10.09 -35.98 -11.25
CA LEU A 624 11.30 -35.34 -10.74
C LEU A 624 11.31 -35.29 -9.21
N LEU A 625 10.18 -34.94 -8.59
CA LEU A 625 10.10 -34.91 -7.13
C LEU A 625 10.31 -36.31 -6.54
N GLU A 626 9.80 -37.39 -7.13
CA GLU A 626 9.98 -38.76 -6.63
C GLU A 626 11.41 -39.26 -6.73
N ALA A 627 12.19 -38.78 -7.71
CA ALA A 627 13.61 -39.07 -7.82
C ALA A 627 14.46 -38.40 -6.73
N HIS A 628 14.00 -37.27 -6.17
CA HIS A 628 14.77 -36.52 -5.16
C HIS A 628 14.74 -37.18 -3.76
N PRO A 629 15.87 -37.33 -3.03
CA PRO A 629 15.91 -38.02 -1.73
C PRO A 629 14.93 -37.48 -0.67
N LEU A 630 14.73 -36.16 -0.62
CA LEU A 630 13.83 -35.51 0.35
C LEU A 630 12.32 -35.63 -0.02
N SER A 631 11.97 -36.30 -1.12
CA SER A 631 10.58 -36.46 -1.58
C SER A 631 9.66 -37.03 -0.51
N LYS A 632 10.04 -38.19 0.04
CA LYS A 632 9.26 -38.92 1.05
C LYS A 632 9.29 -38.22 2.41
N VAL A 633 10.38 -37.51 2.71
CA VAL A 633 10.47 -36.61 3.88
C VAL A 633 9.40 -35.53 3.79
N LEU A 634 9.41 -34.72 2.73
CA LEU A 634 8.46 -33.61 2.54
C LEU A 634 7.01 -34.07 2.46
N THR A 635 6.72 -35.12 1.67
CA THR A 635 5.34 -35.61 1.45
C THR A 635 4.77 -36.39 2.64
N SER A 636 5.58 -36.81 3.61
CA SER A 636 5.07 -37.42 4.86
C SER A 636 4.31 -36.43 5.75
N MET A 637 4.51 -35.12 5.58
CA MET A 637 3.86 -34.09 6.39
C MET A 637 2.38 -33.91 5.96
N PRO A 638 1.39 -34.07 6.85
CA PRO A 638 -0.03 -33.94 6.51
C PRO A 638 -0.32 -32.59 5.86
N GLY A 639 -0.94 -32.58 4.68
CA GLY A 639 -1.18 -31.34 3.91
C GLY A 639 0.02 -30.84 3.09
N VAL A 640 1.09 -31.63 2.90
CA VAL A 640 2.14 -31.36 1.91
C VAL A 640 2.03 -32.38 0.77
N GLY A 641 1.24 -32.05 -0.26
CA GLY A 641 1.19 -32.84 -1.50
C GLY A 641 2.28 -32.46 -2.50
N VAL A 642 2.42 -33.24 -3.58
CA VAL A 642 3.44 -33.12 -4.65
C VAL A 642 3.82 -31.67 -5.01
N ARG A 643 2.88 -30.87 -5.55
CA ARG A 643 3.14 -29.46 -5.90
C ARG A 643 3.63 -28.61 -4.72
N THR A 644 3.17 -28.89 -3.50
CA THR A 644 3.61 -28.17 -2.30
C THR A 644 5.02 -28.59 -1.90
N ALA A 645 5.32 -29.90 -1.89
CA ALA A 645 6.66 -30.41 -1.64
C ALA A 645 7.68 -29.88 -2.66
N ALA A 646 7.34 -29.88 -3.96
CA ALA A 646 8.19 -29.31 -5.00
C ALA A 646 8.47 -27.82 -4.79
N VAL A 647 7.45 -27.02 -4.43
CA VAL A 647 7.64 -25.62 -4.05
C VAL A 647 8.51 -25.46 -2.80
N LEU A 648 8.33 -26.30 -1.77
CA LEU A 648 9.16 -26.26 -0.57
C LEU A 648 10.63 -26.59 -0.89
N LEU A 649 10.87 -27.64 -1.67
CA LEU A 649 12.22 -28.03 -2.10
C LEU A 649 12.90 -26.92 -2.90
N VAL A 650 12.23 -26.36 -3.90
CA VAL A 650 12.75 -25.23 -4.73
C VAL A 650 12.99 -23.95 -3.91
N THR A 651 12.26 -23.71 -2.82
CA THR A 651 12.37 -22.47 -2.03
C THR A 651 13.16 -22.57 -0.72
N VAL A 652 13.46 -23.78 -0.25
CA VAL A 652 14.14 -24.05 1.02
C VAL A 652 15.38 -24.93 0.84
N GLY A 653 15.43 -25.74 -0.22
CA GLY A 653 16.43 -26.78 -0.41
C GLY A 653 16.29 -27.89 0.64
N ASP A 654 17.43 -28.41 1.06
CA ASP A 654 17.63 -29.30 2.20
C ASP A 654 17.50 -28.61 3.58
N GLY A 655 17.33 -27.27 3.61
CA GLY A 655 17.25 -26.48 4.82
C GLY A 655 18.59 -26.14 5.49
N THR A 656 19.74 -26.67 5.04
CA THR A 656 21.06 -26.41 5.66
C THR A 656 21.46 -24.93 5.60
N SER A 657 20.99 -24.24 4.57
CA SER A 657 21.10 -22.78 4.38
C SER A 657 20.49 -21.91 5.50
N PHE A 658 19.76 -22.49 6.46
CA PHE A 658 19.12 -21.76 7.57
C PHE A 658 19.64 -22.23 8.94
N PRO A 659 20.26 -21.35 9.75
CA PRO A 659 20.80 -21.75 11.06
C PRO A 659 19.74 -22.26 12.04
N THR A 660 18.51 -21.75 11.96
CA THR A 660 17.39 -22.17 12.82
C THR A 660 16.05 -22.05 12.10
N ALA A 661 15.05 -22.79 12.60
CA ALA A 661 13.64 -22.65 12.22
C ALA A 661 13.11 -21.20 12.29
N ALA A 662 13.65 -20.36 13.18
CA ALA A 662 13.29 -18.95 13.26
C ALA A 662 13.80 -18.14 12.05
N HIS A 663 15.00 -18.46 11.54
CA HIS A 663 15.52 -17.85 10.31
C HIS A 663 14.68 -18.27 9.08
N LEU A 664 14.33 -19.54 8.96
CA LEU A 664 13.45 -20.02 7.89
C LEU A 664 12.07 -19.36 7.97
N ALA A 665 11.49 -19.22 9.17
CA ALA A 665 10.23 -18.51 9.37
C ALA A 665 10.30 -17.01 9.06
N SER A 666 11.44 -16.37 9.31
CA SER A 666 11.69 -14.97 8.94
C SER A 666 11.80 -14.81 7.42
N TYR A 667 12.57 -15.68 6.77
CA TYR A 667 12.70 -15.75 5.31
C TYR A 667 11.34 -15.98 4.63
N ALA A 668 10.50 -16.88 5.14
CA ALA A 668 9.13 -17.11 4.69
C ALA A 668 8.16 -15.94 4.98
N GLY A 669 8.56 -14.93 5.77
CA GLY A 669 7.63 -13.90 6.24
C GLY A 669 6.49 -14.46 7.09
N LEU A 670 6.77 -15.46 7.92
CA LEU A 670 5.83 -16.03 8.92
C LEU A 670 6.19 -15.65 10.36
N ALA A 671 7.44 -15.29 10.64
CA ALA A 671 7.84 -14.75 11.95
C ALA A 671 7.32 -13.32 12.14
N PRO A 672 6.78 -12.94 13.31
CA PRO A 672 6.42 -11.55 13.61
C PRO A 672 7.66 -10.65 13.58
N VAL A 673 7.46 -9.39 13.22
CA VAL A 673 8.49 -8.35 13.29
C VAL A 673 8.27 -7.56 14.57
N THR A 674 9.15 -7.77 15.54
CA THR A 674 9.19 -6.96 16.77
C THR A 674 9.76 -5.58 16.44
N LYS A 675 9.06 -4.53 16.88
CA LYS A 675 9.63 -3.19 16.98
C LYS A 675 9.69 -2.80 18.46
N SER A 676 10.87 -2.90 19.05
CA SER A 676 11.20 -2.32 20.34
C SER A 676 11.92 -0.99 20.14
N SER A 677 11.36 0.08 20.71
CA SER A 677 12.08 1.31 21.00
C SER A 677 12.23 1.39 22.51
N GLY A 678 13.44 1.62 23.00
CA GLY A 678 13.78 1.54 24.42
C GLY A 678 13.02 2.57 25.27
N THR A 679 11.85 2.16 25.79
CA THR A 679 11.31 2.46 27.14
C THR A 679 9.86 1.98 27.31
N SER A 680 9.05 1.78 26.25
CA SER A 680 7.60 1.54 26.45
C SER A 680 6.79 0.75 25.41
N ILE A 681 7.35 0.25 24.29
CA ILE A 681 6.55 -0.47 23.27
C ILE A 681 7.17 -1.82 22.86
N HIS A 682 6.48 -2.91 23.18
CA HIS A 682 6.73 -4.27 22.71
C HIS A 682 5.69 -4.66 21.64
N GLY A 683 5.80 -4.06 20.45
CA GLY A 683 4.83 -4.25 19.37
C GLY A 683 5.27 -5.30 18.35
N GLU A 684 4.73 -6.52 18.43
CA GLU A 684 4.84 -7.52 17.35
C GLU A 684 3.88 -7.22 16.20
N HIS A 685 4.41 -7.16 14.97
CA HIS A 685 3.63 -6.87 13.77
C HIS A 685 3.81 -7.95 12.71
N ALA A 686 2.77 -8.19 11.90
CA ALA A 686 2.87 -9.12 10.78
C ALA A 686 3.90 -8.61 9.73
N PRO A 687 4.86 -9.45 9.29
CA PRO A 687 5.85 -9.06 8.28
C PRO A 687 5.17 -8.74 6.94
N ARG A 688 5.57 -7.61 6.35
CA ARG A 688 5.20 -7.20 4.99
C ARG A 688 6.19 -7.66 3.91
N GLY A 689 7.31 -8.25 4.30
CA GLY A 689 8.32 -8.87 3.43
C GLY A 689 8.35 -10.41 3.55
N GLY A 690 9.40 -11.02 2.99
CA GLY A 690 9.61 -12.46 2.94
C GLY A 690 9.26 -13.11 1.60
N ASN A 691 9.69 -14.35 1.40
CA ASN A 691 9.41 -15.16 0.22
C ASN A 691 7.90 -15.48 0.17
N ARG A 692 7.20 -14.87 -0.79
CA ARG A 692 5.74 -14.98 -0.96
C ARG A 692 5.28 -16.37 -1.40
N GLN A 693 6.10 -17.06 -2.18
CA GLN A 693 5.83 -18.42 -2.69
C GLN A 693 5.87 -19.41 -1.52
N LEU A 694 6.95 -19.39 -0.71
CA LEU A 694 7.07 -20.18 0.51
C LEU A 694 5.96 -19.86 1.53
N LYS A 695 5.63 -18.57 1.73
CA LYS A 695 4.50 -18.15 2.58
C LYS A 695 3.17 -18.74 2.13
N ARG A 696 2.91 -18.75 0.82
CA ARG A 696 1.70 -19.32 0.22
C ARG A 696 1.67 -20.84 0.35
N ALA A 697 2.79 -21.52 0.11
CA ALA A 697 2.91 -22.96 0.27
C ALA A 697 2.61 -23.39 1.72
N MET A 698 3.22 -22.72 2.71
CA MET A 698 2.96 -23.01 4.12
C MET A 698 1.53 -22.68 4.56
N PHE A 699 0.92 -21.62 4.01
CA PHE A 699 -0.50 -21.31 4.28
C PHE A 699 -1.44 -22.38 3.70
N LEU A 700 -1.23 -22.80 2.44
CA LEU A 700 -2.00 -23.87 1.82
C LEU A 700 -1.79 -25.21 2.53
N SER A 701 -0.57 -25.50 2.96
CA SER A 701 -0.26 -26.69 3.77
C SER A 701 -0.98 -26.67 5.12
N ALA A 702 -0.99 -25.54 5.83
CA ALA A 702 -1.73 -25.38 7.07
C ALA A 702 -3.26 -25.54 6.89
N PHE A 703 -3.81 -25.07 5.78
CA PHE A 703 -5.23 -25.26 5.44
C PHE A 703 -5.56 -26.71 5.11
N ALA A 704 -4.75 -27.35 4.25
CA ALA A 704 -4.91 -28.75 3.90
C ALA A 704 -4.75 -29.68 5.12
N ALA A 705 -3.89 -29.32 6.08
CA ALA A 705 -3.65 -30.07 7.31
C ALA A 705 -4.80 -30.02 8.35
N LEU A 706 -5.91 -29.30 8.12
CA LEU A 706 -7.01 -29.23 9.11
C LEU A 706 -7.77 -30.54 9.33
N HIS A 707 -7.45 -31.61 8.59
CA HIS A 707 -7.90 -32.98 8.85
C HIS A 707 -7.01 -33.75 9.84
N ASP A 708 -5.77 -33.31 10.05
CA ASP A 708 -4.86 -33.87 11.06
C ASP A 708 -5.27 -33.37 12.47
N PRO A 709 -5.50 -34.26 13.45
CA PRO A 709 -5.94 -33.87 14.79
C PRO A 709 -5.04 -32.84 15.47
N ALA A 710 -3.70 -32.97 15.37
CA ALA A 710 -2.78 -32.06 16.04
C ALA A 710 -2.83 -30.63 15.44
N SER A 711 -2.80 -30.55 14.10
CA SER A 711 -2.98 -29.29 13.37
C SER A 711 -4.34 -28.66 13.63
N ARG A 712 -5.40 -29.48 13.74
CA ARG A 712 -6.76 -29.01 14.02
C ARG A 712 -6.90 -28.45 15.43
N THR A 713 -6.40 -29.15 16.45
CA THR A 713 -6.41 -28.68 17.85
C THR A 713 -5.69 -27.34 18.00
N TYR A 714 -4.52 -27.16 17.37
CA TYR A 714 -3.82 -25.87 17.40
C TYR A 714 -4.63 -24.76 16.72
N TYR A 715 -5.22 -25.04 15.55
CA TYR A 715 -6.04 -24.08 14.81
C TYR A 715 -7.26 -23.63 15.62
N ASP A 716 -8.02 -24.56 16.21
CA ASP A 716 -9.19 -24.24 17.02
C ASP A 716 -8.78 -23.44 18.28
N LYS A 717 -7.68 -23.81 18.97
CA LYS A 717 -7.09 -23.03 20.08
C LYS A 717 -6.73 -21.58 19.67
N GLN A 718 -6.39 -21.31 18.40
CA GLN A 718 -6.24 -19.92 17.93
C GLN A 718 -7.57 -19.24 17.60
N ARG A 719 -8.59 -19.97 17.13
CA ARG A 719 -9.94 -19.44 16.89
C ARG A 719 -10.60 -19.00 18.21
N ASP A 720 -10.45 -19.79 19.26
CA ASP A 720 -10.94 -19.49 20.62
C ASP A 720 -10.27 -18.23 21.20
N ARG A 721 -9.01 -17.98 20.84
CA ARG A 721 -8.27 -16.74 21.13
C ARG A 721 -8.68 -15.54 20.26
N ASN A 722 -9.91 -15.57 19.73
CA ASN A 722 -10.52 -14.58 18.84
C ASN A 722 -9.69 -14.23 17.59
N LYS A 723 -8.84 -15.14 17.09
CA LYS A 723 -8.08 -14.93 15.84
C LYS A 723 -8.96 -15.26 14.63
N THR A 724 -8.88 -14.46 13.58
CA THR A 724 -9.61 -14.74 12.33
C THR A 724 -9.11 -16.05 11.70
N HIS A 725 -9.92 -16.66 10.82
CA HIS A 725 -9.52 -17.88 10.08
C HIS A 725 -8.12 -17.76 9.46
N THR A 726 -7.85 -16.66 8.75
CA THR A 726 -6.54 -16.37 8.14
C THR A 726 -5.42 -16.23 9.18
N GLN A 727 -5.68 -15.60 10.33
CA GLN A 727 -4.69 -15.45 11.41
C GLN A 727 -4.38 -16.78 12.09
N ALA A 728 -5.38 -17.63 12.32
CA ALA A 728 -5.22 -18.97 12.88
C ALA A 728 -4.39 -19.85 11.94
N LEU A 729 -4.69 -19.85 10.63
CA LEU A 729 -3.91 -20.54 9.62
C LEU A 729 -2.46 -20.04 9.51
N LEU A 730 -2.23 -18.72 9.58
CA LEU A 730 -0.86 -18.18 9.53
C LEU A 730 -0.04 -18.55 10.77
N ARG A 731 -0.69 -18.66 11.95
CA ARG A 731 -0.05 -19.16 13.17
C ARG A 731 0.27 -20.66 13.07
N LEU A 732 -0.66 -21.46 12.56
CA LEU A 732 -0.42 -22.88 12.27
C LEU A 732 0.72 -23.05 11.24
N ALA A 733 0.75 -22.24 10.18
CA ALA A 733 1.85 -22.22 9.20
C ALA A 733 3.19 -21.86 9.85
N ARG A 734 3.23 -20.90 10.79
CA ARG A 734 4.43 -20.55 11.56
C ARG A 734 4.89 -21.68 12.49
N GLN A 735 3.98 -22.45 13.09
CA GLN A 735 4.33 -23.65 13.86
C GLN A 735 4.89 -24.74 12.93
N ARG A 736 4.19 -25.02 11.83
CA ARG A 736 4.52 -26.04 10.85
C ARG A 736 5.86 -25.80 10.15
N ILE A 737 6.28 -24.56 9.91
CA ILE A 737 7.60 -24.29 9.32
C ILE A 737 8.76 -24.67 10.26
N SER A 738 8.54 -24.71 11.59
CA SER A 738 9.53 -25.25 12.53
C SER A 738 9.62 -26.77 12.46
N VAL A 739 8.49 -27.46 12.22
CA VAL A 739 8.46 -28.92 12.03
C VAL A 739 9.13 -29.29 10.71
N LEU A 740 8.81 -28.57 9.63
CA LEU A 740 9.48 -28.72 8.32
C LEU A 740 10.99 -28.57 8.44
N PHE A 741 11.48 -27.56 9.17
CA PHE A 741 12.91 -27.35 9.40
C PHE A 741 13.57 -28.54 10.12
N ALA A 742 12.92 -29.11 11.14
CA ALA A 742 13.44 -30.27 11.86
C ALA A 742 13.48 -31.53 10.96
N MET A 743 12.40 -31.81 10.23
CA MET A 743 12.33 -32.93 9.28
C MET A 743 13.42 -32.86 8.20
N LEU A 744 13.66 -31.66 7.65
CA LEU A 744 14.70 -31.42 6.66
C LEU A 744 16.10 -31.61 7.25
N ARG A 745 16.39 -30.99 8.40
CA ARG A 745 17.68 -31.08 9.09
C ARG A 745 18.05 -32.51 9.51
N ASP A 746 17.07 -33.27 9.99
CA ASP A 746 17.31 -34.60 10.57
C ASP A 746 17.10 -35.74 9.56
N GLY A 747 16.59 -35.44 8.35
CA GLY A 747 16.25 -36.43 7.32
C GLY A 747 15.08 -37.34 7.72
N THR A 748 14.20 -36.90 8.63
CA THR A 748 13.17 -37.71 9.28
C THR A 748 11.76 -37.48 8.71
N PHE A 749 10.95 -38.54 8.70
CA PHE A 749 9.53 -38.41 8.37
C PHE A 749 8.76 -37.63 9.44
N TYR A 750 7.61 -37.08 9.06
CA TYR A 750 6.72 -36.41 9.99
C TYR A 750 6.20 -37.40 11.04
N GLU A 751 6.51 -37.11 12.30
CA GLU A 751 5.92 -37.80 13.45
C GLU A 751 4.70 -37.00 13.97
N PRO A 752 3.52 -37.62 14.08
CA PRO A 752 2.36 -37.00 14.71
C PRO A 752 2.66 -36.68 16.17
N ARG A 753 2.44 -35.42 16.58
CA ARG A 753 2.52 -35.03 17.99
C ARG A 753 1.19 -35.32 18.69
N ASP A 754 1.25 -35.75 19.95
CA ASP A 754 0.03 -35.80 20.77
C ASP A 754 -0.51 -34.35 20.89
N PRO A 755 -1.83 -34.12 20.74
CA PRO A 755 -2.44 -32.81 20.97
C PRO A 755 -2.07 -32.15 22.32
N LYS A 756 -1.66 -32.93 23.33
CA LYS A 756 -1.15 -32.43 24.63
C LYS A 756 0.25 -31.79 24.53
N ASP A 757 1.14 -32.32 23.70
CA ASP A 757 2.52 -31.80 23.56
C ASP A 757 2.56 -30.42 22.89
N VAL A 758 1.46 -30.04 22.24
CA VAL A 758 1.25 -28.71 21.62
C VAL A 758 1.24 -27.60 22.68
N GLU A 759 1.03 -27.90 23.97
CA GLU A 759 1.02 -26.90 25.05
C GLU A 759 2.41 -26.34 25.38
N LEU A 760 3.48 -27.11 25.18
CA LEU A 760 4.86 -26.74 25.51
C LEU A 760 5.53 -25.80 24.48
N ALA A 761 4.90 -25.56 23.33
CA ALA A 761 5.51 -24.86 22.18
C ALA A 761 4.79 -23.54 21.80
N ALA A 762 4.06 -22.94 22.75
CA ALA A 762 3.09 -21.85 22.52
C ALA A 762 3.65 -20.43 22.73
#